data_AF-A0A1V1X316-F1
#
_entry.id   AF-A0A1V1X316-F1
#
_cell.length_a   1.000
_cell.length_b   1.000
_cell.length_c   1.000
_cell.angle_alpha   90.00
_cell.angle_beta   90.00
_cell.angle_gamma   90.00
#
_symmetry.space_group_name_H-M   'P 1'
#
loop_
_entity.id
_entity.type
_entity.pdbx_description
1 polymer ?
#
loop_
_entity_poly.entity_id
_entity_poly.type
_entity_poly.pdbx_seq_one_letter_code
_entity_poly.pdbx_strand_id
1 'polypeptide(L)'
;MPFPKTETRIPFNFQASDLGEAVVSTDGKLSVIAYYATPLAVSRQQTYVAIITDTQLQNDTAKIQWQINNLDTTTTEGVWNYTPNDEGPFTLNVTLRDGTNATLNTVSFKQIVVPLNQGLENLIVQDNAIHPVAGDPDTSREIINDMLMHIHTIAPVDSEQVLNRLLFGISYTEALRTPKNERERLIATLRGHLNNAHASSFFQDAASGAGICKIRPEILAMTIEHSGASLIPWEDLPINDAMRQAALTRIQGTLSVLDENHQIDLFNLLRFPKANLKSCKLVFDNLRTRQFGGNTYDAIMSNNAHASKIIQQFMIGPSAASTITLATLIRYFIARMVSYLWLQVVSHAPTVPSASLGIAPPPTLFGIPERIPELTYIVDGGNGFINQANQYHDTYGLDPQAFASLEGLVNAIRAPSSHIGRLRIVGHVGLNLTGDANLNAAFFNGGPRIITKEMLKGFGTSDEAGLRSILDKTNYLNPTAPIYQDLTTEMLHVLRHMNPTTLVPFSLVTSRSLSGNFQQFIFACSDMLYVRQATITANGAPITNAQRNNLRNALDMTADKIQACLVNKPVNSRIVTNLELENLKNAIASITPIQITYLSRTPPAFNDLTSPILAGLRKANSPELTPFSLQSGSVPQSMEAFFHVCSGIVYVTHIPVNDFLFNGSPLTAGQKKGITG
;
A
#
# COMPACT_ATOMS: atom_id res chain seq x y z
N MET A 1 34.53 -38.92 13.12
CA MET A 1 33.16 -39.04 12.58
C MET A 1 33.28 -39.57 11.17
N PRO A 2 32.37 -40.43 10.70
CA PRO A 2 32.39 -40.87 9.30
C PRO A 2 32.28 -39.65 8.37
N PHE A 3 32.88 -39.76 7.19
CA PHE A 3 32.76 -38.71 6.17
C PHE A 3 31.28 -38.55 5.78
N PRO A 4 30.76 -37.32 5.61
CA PRO A 4 29.36 -37.11 5.30
C PRO A 4 28.92 -37.84 4.03
N LYS A 5 27.82 -38.59 4.09
CA LYS A 5 27.28 -39.37 2.96
C LYS A 5 26.95 -38.50 1.76
N THR A 6 26.49 -37.27 1.99
CA THR A 6 26.18 -36.33 0.91
C THR A 6 27.40 -35.90 0.09
N GLU A 7 28.60 -36.10 0.62
CA GLU A 7 29.89 -35.77 -0.01
C GLU A 7 30.63 -37.03 -0.53
N THR A 8 29.97 -38.18 -0.64
CA THR A 8 30.63 -39.43 -1.12
C THR A 8 30.34 -39.78 -2.58
N ARG A 9 29.47 -39.02 -3.27
CA ARG A 9 28.92 -39.44 -4.56
C ARG A 9 28.62 -38.28 -5.50
N ILE A 10 28.97 -38.49 -6.78
CA ILE A 10 28.48 -37.69 -7.91
C ILE A 10 27.21 -38.39 -8.46
N PRO A 11 26.12 -37.65 -8.72
CA PRO A 11 24.89 -38.23 -9.27
C PRO A 11 25.12 -39.07 -10.51
N PHE A 12 24.36 -40.16 -10.66
CA PHE A 12 24.46 -41.04 -11.83
C PHE A 12 24.28 -40.27 -13.15
N ASN A 13 25.12 -40.55 -14.16
CA ASN A 13 25.20 -39.82 -15.44
C ASN A 13 25.62 -38.33 -15.36
N PHE A 14 26.03 -37.84 -14.20
CA PHE A 14 26.61 -36.50 -14.06
C PHE A 14 28.11 -36.59 -13.84
N GLN A 15 28.82 -35.55 -14.27
CA GLN A 15 30.22 -35.32 -13.95
C GLN A 15 30.33 -34.25 -12.85
N ALA A 16 31.48 -34.17 -12.18
CA ALA A 16 31.72 -33.10 -11.20
C ALA A 16 31.54 -31.70 -11.81
N SER A 17 31.90 -31.52 -13.09
CA SER A 17 31.71 -30.30 -13.87
C SER A 17 30.25 -29.96 -14.20
N ASP A 18 29.31 -30.90 -14.03
CA ASP A 18 27.88 -30.61 -14.14
C ASP A 18 27.31 -30.00 -12.85
N LEU A 19 27.99 -30.22 -11.72
CA LEU A 19 27.59 -29.70 -10.41
C LEU A 19 28.06 -28.25 -10.20
N GLY A 20 29.17 -27.87 -10.84
CA GLY A 20 29.74 -26.53 -10.74
C GLY A 20 30.99 -26.40 -11.59
N GLU A 21 31.88 -25.47 -11.23
CA GLU A 21 33.25 -25.50 -11.74
C GLU A 21 34.03 -26.49 -10.89
N ALA A 22 34.69 -27.47 -11.51
CA ALA A 22 35.24 -28.60 -10.78
C ALA A 22 36.63 -29.01 -11.26
N VAL A 23 37.41 -29.56 -10.34
CA VAL A 23 38.66 -30.24 -10.59
C VAL A 23 38.63 -31.61 -9.95
N VAL A 24 39.14 -32.60 -10.67
CA VAL A 24 39.21 -33.99 -10.21
C VAL A 24 40.68 -34.34 -10.04
N SER A 25 41.02 -35.04 -8.96
CA SER A 25 42.35 -35.59 -8.74
C SER A 25 42.74 -36.55 -9.88
N THR A 26 44.03 -36.72 -10.10
CA THR A 26 44.55 -37.57 -11.18
C THR A 26 44.13 -39.04 -11.07
N ASP A 27 43.86 -39.51 -9.86
CA ASP A 27 43.34 -40.86 -9.57
C ASP A 27 41.81 -40.97 -9.66
N GLY A 28 41.10 -39.87 -9.90
CA GLY A 28 39.63 -39.84 -10.02
C GLY A 28 38.87 -39.97 -8.69
N LYS A 29 39.57 -40.04 -7.55
CA LYS A 29 38.97 -40.38 -6.24
C LYS A 29 38.45 -39.17 -5.46
N LEU A 30 38.98 -37.98 -5.74
CA LEU A 30 38.59 -36.72 -5.13
C LEU A 30 38.15 -35.73 -6.21
N SER A 31 36.98 -35.14 -6.03
CA SER A 31 36.51 -34.00 -6.82
C SER A 31 36.32 -32.79 -5.91
N VAL A 32 36.86 -31.64 -6.30
CA VAL A 32 36.55 -30.35 -5.65
C VAL A 32 35.66 -29.56 -6.58
N ILE A 33 34.49 -29.17 -6.09
CA ILE A 33 33.46 -28.47 -6.84
C ILE A 33 33.22 -27.12 -6.20
N ALA A 34 33.29 -26.07 -7.01
CA ALA A 34 32.94 -24.71 -6.67
C ALA A 34 31.51 -24.42 -7.17
N TYR A 35 30.67 -23.84 -6.32
CA TYR A 35 29.26 -23.56 -6.66
C TYR A 35 29.15 -22.61 -7.87
N TYR A 36 29.95 -21.55 -7.90
CA TYR A 36 30.01 -20.59 -8.99
C TYR A 36 31.29 -20.75 -9.82
N ALA A 37 31.16 -20.55 -11.13
CA ALA A 37 32.26 -20.65 -12.07
C ALA A 37 33.03 -19.32 -12.17
N THR A 38 34.30 -19.39 -12.54
CA THR A 38 35.15 -18.21 -12.76
C THR A 38 34.68 -17.39 -13.98
N PRO A 39 34.67 -16.03 -13.90
CA PRO A 39 35.12 -15.22 -12.77
C PRO A 39 34.10 -15.10 -11.63
N LEU A 40 34.59 -14.99 -10.41
CA LEU A 40 33.81 -14.69 -9.20
C LEU A 40 33.75 -13.18 -8.99
N ALA A 41 32.62 -12.63 -8.55
CA ALA A 41 32.59 -11.22 -8.16
C ALA A 41 33.12 -11.01 -6.74
N VAL A 42 33.84 -9.90 -6.52
CA VAL A 42 34.32 -9.49 -5.21
C VAL A 42 33.17 -9.36 -4.21
N SER A 43 33.41 -9.70 -2.94
CA SER A 43 32.42 -9.69 -1.85
C SER A 43 31.22 -10.63 -2.06
N ARG A 44 31.26 -11.55 -3.02
CA ARG A 44 30.25 -12.61 -3.19
C ARG A 44 30.74 -13.92 -2.60
N GLN A 45 29.96 -14.52 -1.70
CA GLN A 45 30.32 -15.79 -1.07
C GLN A 45 30.30 -16.93 -2.09
N GLN A 46 31.39 -17.69 -2.13
CA GLN A 46 31.60 -18.93 -2.86
C GLN A 46 31.62 -20.12 -1.90
N THR A 47 31.00 -21.22 -2.31
CA THR A 47 31.03 -22.50 -1.58
C THR A 47 31.83 -23.53 -2.36
N TYR A 48 32.78 -24.17 -1.69
CA TYR A 48 33.54 -25.29 -2.20
C TYR A 48 33.11 -26.58 -1.51
N VAL A 49 32.98 -27.65 -2.28
CA VAL A 49 32.62 -28.98 -1.79
C VAL A 49 33.64 -30.01 -2.29
N ALA A 50 34.21 -30.77 -1.36
CA ALA A 50 35.07 -31.90 -1.65
C ALA A 50 34.23 -33.19 -1.62
N ILE A 51 34.14 -33.85 -2.76
CA ILE A 51 33.47 -35.14 -2.92
C ILE A 51 34.53 -36.23 -3.06
N ILE A 52 34.51 -37.21 -2.16
CA ILE A 52 35.43 -38.35 -2.17
C ILE A 52 34.64 -39.57 -2.61
N THR A 53 34.89 -40.12 -3.79
CA THR A 53 34.13 -41.26 -4.35
C THR A 53 34.68 -42.61 -3.92
N ASP A 54 35.93 -42.66 -3.48
CA ASP A 54 36.60 -43.88 -3.02
C ASP A 54 36.35 -44.13 -1.52
N THR A 55 35.76 -45.29 -1.20
CA THR A 55 35.38 -45.65 0.18
C THR A 55 36.57 -45.77 1.13
N GLN A 56 37.72 -46.24 0.65
CA GLN A 56 38.91 -46.35 1.50
C GLN A 56 39.45 -44.95 1.84
N LEU A 57 39.55 -44.08 0.84
CA LEU A 57 39.97 -42.69 1.02
C LEU A 57 39.00 -41.90 1.92
N GLN A 58 37.69 -42.17 1.84
CA GLN A 58 36.69 -41.61 2.77
C GLN A 58 36.98 -42.03 4.21
N ASN A 59 37.27 -43.31 4.45
CA ASN A 59 37.54 -43.85 5.79
C ASN A 59 38.85 -43.33 6.37
N ASP A 60 39.87 -43.15 5.53
CA ASP A 60 41.19 -42.68 5.95
C ASP A 60 41.21 -41.16 6.20
N THR A 61 40.31 -40.40 5.56
CA THR A 61 40.26 -38.94 5.68
C THR A 61 39.69 -38.52 7.05
N ALA A 62 40.52 -37.85 7.85
CA ALA A 62 40.11 -37.26 9.13
C ALA A 62 39.73 -35.78 9.00
N LYS A 63 40.41 -35.02 8.12
CA LYS A 63 40.14 -33.60 7.88
C LYS A 63 40.56 -33.17 6.48
N ILE A 64 39.96 -32.08 6.02
CA ILE A 64 40.24 -31.44 4.74
C ILE A 64 40.82 -30.06 5.01
N GLN A 65 42.00 -29.81 4.46
CA GLN A 65 42.67 -28.51 4.53
C GLN A 65 42.40 -27.73 3.26
N TRP A 66 41.96 -26.49 3.41
CA TRP A 66 41.67 -25.52 2.36
C TRP A 66 42.64 -24.37 2.46
N GLN A 67 43.39 -24.10 1.40
CA GLN A 67 44.39 -23.05 1.39
C GLN A 67 44.22 -22.13 0.18
N ILE A 68 44.02 -20.83 0.44
CA ILE A 68 44.05 -19.75 -0.56
C ILE A 68 45.07 -18.73 -0.09
N ASN A 69 46.16 -18.53 -0.84
CA ASN A 69 47.23 -17.61 -0.46
C ASN A 69 47.75 -17.92 0.96
N ASN A 70 47.64 -16.96 1.89
CA ASN A 70 48.01 -17.10 3.31
C ASN A 70 46.86 -17.58 4.20
N LEU A 71 45.64 -17.73 3.66
CA LEU A 71 44.50 -18.25 4.39
C LEU A 71 44.56 -19.78 4.37
N ASP A 72 44.54 -20.39 5.56
CA ASP A 72 44.55 -21.83 5.76
C ASP A 72 43.42 -22.19 6.75
N THR A 73 42.52 -23.08 6.35
CA THR A 73 41.34 -23.48 7.13
C THR A 73 41.14 -24.98 7.02
N THR A 74 40.61 -25.61 8.06
CA THR A 74 40.30 -27.05 8.02
C THR A 74 38.83 -27.32 8.31
N THR A 75 38.28 -28.36 7.68
CA THR A 75 36.91 -28.81 7.87
C THR A 75 36.86 -30.34 7.93
N THR A 76 35.91 -30.91 8.67
CA THR A 76 35.61 -32.35 8.66
C THR A 76 34.45 -32.71 7.73
N GLU A 77 33.70 -31.71 7.28
CA GLU A 77 32.44 -31.87 6.57
C GLU A 77 32.56 -31.82 5.04
N GLY A 78 33.76 -31.52 4.50
CA GLY A 78 33.96 -31.40 3.07
C GLY A 78 33.28 -30.20 2.42
N VAL A 79 32.84 -29.22 3.19
CA VAL A 79 32.23 -27.97 2.69
C VAL A 79 32.96 -26.78 3.30
N TRP A 80 33.34 -25.80 2.46
CA TRP A 80 33.98 -24.58 2.91
C TRP A 80 33.41 -23.35 2.18
N ASN A 81 33.10 -22.30 2.94
CA ASN A 81 32.60 -21.04 2.41
C ASN A 81 33.73 -19.99 2.44
N TYR A 82 33.93 -19.31 1.33
CA TYR A 82 34.94 -18.28 1.15
C TYR A 82 34.32 -17.05 0.49
N THR A 83 34.67 -15.85 0.96
CA THR A 83 34.25 -14.59 0.32
C THR A 83 35.53 -13.84 -0.09
N PRO A 84 35.82 -13.73 -1.39
CA PRO A 84 36.98 -13.00 -1.86
C PRO A 84 36.81 -11.50 -1.62
N ASN A 85 37.83 -10.87 -1.05
CA ASN A 85 37.86 -9.42 -0.80
C ASN A 85 38.72 -8.66 -1.81
N ASP A 86 39.60 -9.37 -2.52
CA ASP A 86 40.55 -8.79 -3.47
C ASP A 86 40.31 -9.35 -4.87
N GLU A 87 40.45 -8.49 -5.87
CA GLU A 87 40.38 -8.85 -7.29
C GLU A 87 41.65 -9.59 -7.75
N GLY A 88 41.52 -10.36 -8.82
CA GLY A 88 42.63 -11.06 -9.46
C GLY A 88 42.59 -12.58 -9.30
N PRO A 89 43.61 -13.28 -9.84
CA PRO A 89 43.68 -14.73 -9.78
C PRO A 89 44.06 -15.21 -8.39
N PHE A 90 43.46 -16.32 -7.96
CA PHE A 90 43.93 -17.07 -6.80
C PHE A 90 43.93 -18.58 -7.10
N THR A 91 44.70 -19.32 -6.31
CA THR A 91 44.74 -20.79 -6.35
C THR A 91 44.26 -21.32 -5.00
N LEU A 92 43.21 -22.13 -5.03
CA LEU A 92 42.76 -22.94 -3.91
C LEU A 92 43.48 -24.28 -3.96
N ASN A 93 44.22 -24.63 -2.89
CA ASN A 93 44.73 -25.97 -2.68
C ASN A 93 43.83 -26.68 -1.66
N VAL A 94 43.37 -27.88 -2.01
CA VAL A 94 42.57 -28.75 -1.15
C VAL A 94 43.37 -30.01 -0.87
N THR A 95 43.67 -30.25 0.40
CA THR A 95 44.48 -31.40 0.84
C THR A 95 43.68 -32.25 1.81
N LEU A 96 43.48 -33.52 1.47
CA LEU A 96 42.93 -34.52 2.39
C LEU A 96 44.03 -34.96 3.35
N ARG A 97 43.71 -35.01 4.64
CA ARG A 97 44.64 -35.49 5.67
C ARG A 97 44.02 -36.58 6.52
N ASP A 98 44.85 -37.54 6.90
CA ASP A 98 44.46 -38.61 7.80
C ASP A 98 44.49 -38.17 9.29
N GLY A 99 44.22 -39.12 10.19
CA GLY A 99 44.28 -38.89 11.64
C GLY A 99 45.68 -38.59 12.18
N THR A 100 46.74 -38.90 11.43
CA THR A 100 48.15 -38.60 11.77
C THR A 100 48.64 -37.30 11.12
N ASN A 101 47.76 -36.58 10.42
CA ASN A 101 48.05 -35.38 9.64
C ASN A 101 48.89 -35.62 8.37
N ALA A 102 49.08 -36.88 7.94
CA ALA A 102 49.69 -37.23 6.68
C ALA A 102 48.77 -36.83 5.51
N THR A 103 49.38 -36.38 4.41
CA THR A 103 48.65 -36.02 3.18
C THR A 103 48.22 -37.28 2.45
N LEU A 104 46.91 -37.44 2.22
CA LEU A 104 46.33 -38.55 1.47
C LEU A 104 46.17 -38.21 -0.02
N ASN A 105 45.71 -36.99 -0.32
CA ASN A 105 45.50 -36.50 -1.68
C ASN A 105 45.53 -34.96 -1.68
N THR A 106 45.97 -34.34 -2.77
CA THR A 106 45.99 -32.89 -2.94
C THR A 106 45.53 -32.51 -4.34
N VAL A 107 44.65 -31.52 -4.43
CA VAL A 107 44.15 -30.96 -5.68
C VAL A 107 44.24 -29.44 -5.64
N SER A 108 44.61 -28.82 -6.76
CA SER A 108 44.69 -27.36 -6.91
C SER A 108 43.64 -26.86 -7.91
N PHE A 109 42.98 -25.78 -7.57
CA PHE A 109 41.87 -25.18 -8.31
C PHE A 109 42.12 -23.69 -8.50
N LYS A 110 42.11 -23.21 -9.75
CA LYS A 110 42.42 -21.80 -10.08
C LYS A 110 41.14 -21.06 -10.41
N GLN A 111 40.96 -19.87 -9.83
CA GLN A 111 39.85 -18.98 -10.17
C GLN A 111 40.34 -17.53 -10.24
N ILE A 112 39.52 -16.68 -10.87
CA ILE A 112 39.75 -15.24 -10.99
C ILE A 112 38.58 -14.52 -10.32
N VAL A 113 38.91 -13.50 -9.51
CA VAL A 113 37.95 -12.56 -8.92
C VAL A 113 37.92 -11.28 -9.74
N VAL A 114 36.72 -10.76 -10.03
CA VAL A 114 36.48 -9.53 -10.78
C VAL A 114 35.61 -8.56 -9.96
N PRO A 115 35.55 -7.26 -10.31
CA PRO A 115 34.58 -6.35 -9.72
C PRO A 115 33.14 -6.85 -9.90
N LEU A 116 32.22 -6.34 -9.08
CA LEU A 116 30.78 -6.49 -9.32
C LEU A 116 30.40 -5.92 -10.69
N ASN A 117 29.36 -6.48 -11.32
CA ASN A 117 28.87 -6.01 -12.61
C ASN A 117 28.51 -4.52 -12.57
N GLN A 118 29.33 -3.68 -13.21
CA GLN A 118 29.19 -2.22 -13.15
C GLN A 118 27.84 -1.72 -13.67
N GLY A 119 27.29 -2.37 -14.71
CA GLY A 119 25.98 -2.01 -15.24
C GLY A 119 24.87 -2.22 -14.22
N LEU A 120 24.88 -3.36 -13.53
CA LEU A 120 23.96 -3.66 -12.43
C LEU A 120 24.14 -2.67 -11.27
N GLU A 121 25.37 -2.41 -10.83
CA GLU A 121 25.61 -1.51 -9.70
C GLU A 121 25.16 -0.08 -10.02
N ASN A 122 25.35 0.39 -11.26
CA ASN A 122 24.83 1.68 -11.70
C ASN A 122 23.29 1.73 -11.60
N LEU A 123 22.58 0.66 -11.95
CA LEU A 123 21.12 0.60 -11.82
C LEU A 123 20.68 0.59 -10.36
N ILE A 124 21.34 -0.20 -9.51
CA ILE A 124 21.03 -0.25 -8.07
C ILE A 124 21.23 1.14 -7.43
N VAL A 125 22.30 1.86 -7.82
CA VAL A 125 22.55 3.23 -7.35
C VAL A 125 21.49 4.21 -7.87
N GLN A 126 21.05 4.07 -9.12
CA GLN A 126 19.98 4.89 -9.70
C GLN A 126 18.60 4.59 -9.08
N ASP A 127 18.32 3.34 -8.70
CA ASP A 127 17.08 2.90 -8.06
C ASP A 127 16.88 3.53 -6.67
N ASN A 128 17.97 3.65 -5.90
CA ASN A 128 17.99 4.44 -4.65
C ASN A 128 17.63 5.92 -4.85
N ALA A 129 17.54 6.40 -6.10
CA ALA A 129 17.37 7.79 -6.46
C ALA A 129 16.11 8.10 -7.29
N ILE A 130 14.96 7.39 -7.10
CA ILE A 130 13.56 7.85 -7.40
C ILE A 130 12.69 6.87 -8.24
N HIS A 131 13.10 5.64 -8.59
CA HIS A 131 12.22 4.73 -9.37
C HIS A 131 12.31 3.26 -8.94
N PRO A 132 11.26 2.44 -9.11
CA PRO A 132 11.23 0.99 -8.84
C PRO A 132 11.71 0.19 -10.07
N VAL A 133 12.98 0.31 -10.44
CA VAL A 133 13.55 -0.29 -11.66
C VAL A 133 14.51 -1.45 -11.33
N ALA A 134 15.14 -1.46 -10.16
CA ALA A 134 15.88 -2.61 -9.67
C ALA A 134 14.97 -3.45 -8.77
N GLY A 135 14.75 -4.71 -9.16
CA GLY A 135 14.33 -5.70 -8.17
C GLY A 135 15.40 -5.86 -7.08
N ASP A 136 15.10 -6.60 -6.02
CA ASP A 136 15.97 -6.84 -4.86
C ASP A 136 17.49 -6.86 -5.23
N PRO A 137 18.31 -5.88 -4.77
CA PRO A 137 19.70 -5.76 -5.20
C PRO A 137 20.53 -7.01 -4.93
N ASP A 138 20.27 -7.72 -3.84
CA ASP A 138 21.01 -8.92 -3.48
C ASP A 138 20.66 -10.11 -4.38
N THR A 139 19.37 -10.27 -4.71
CA THR A 139 18.89 -11.22 -5.72
C THR A 139 19.46 -10.88 -7.10
N SER A 140 19.44 -9.61 -7.48
CA SER A 140 19.98 -9.18 -8.78
C SER A 140 21.49 -9.46 -8.86
N ARG A 141 22.25 -9.18 -7.79
CA ARG A 141 23.67 -9.52 -7.71
C ARG A 141 23.91 -11.02 -7.75
N GLU A 142 23.08 -11.81 -7.08
CA GLU A 142 23.19 -13.28 -7.14
C GLU A 142 22.96 -13.80 -8.56
N ILE A 143 21.88 -13.38 -9.20
CA ILE A 143 21.53 -13.90 -10.52
C ILE A 143 22.55 -13.44 -11.58
N ILE A 144 22.96 -12.17 -11.55
CA ILE A 144 23.85 -11.60 -12.57
C ILE A 144 25.32 -11.98 -12.34
N ASN A 145 25.83 -11.85 -11.12
CA ASN A 145 27.25 -12.11 -10.86
C ASN A 145 27.54 -13.59 -10.63
N ASP A 146 26.63 -14.34 -9.99
CA ASP A 146 26.92 -15.70 -9.56
C ASP A 146 26.30 -16.76 -10.51
N MET A 147 25.07 -16.54 -11.00
CA MET A 147 24.32 -17.55 -11.76
C MET A 147 24.37 -17.41 -13.28
N LEU A 148 24.58 -16.20 -13.81
CA LEU A 148 24.40 -15.89 -15.23
C LEU A 148 25.26 -16.77 -16.15
N MET A 149 26.51 -17.04 -15.73
CA MET A 149 27.40 -17.93 -16.48
C MET A 149 26.85 -19.35 -16.58
N HIS A 150 26.30 -19.89 -15.49
CA HIS A 150 25.67 -21.22 -15.51
C HIS A 150 24.46 -21.24 -16.43
N ILE A 151 23.63 -20.19 -16.38
CA ILE A 151 22.46 -20.06 -17.25
C ILE A 151 22.87 -20.04 -18.72
N HIS A 152 23.89 -19.25 -19.10
CA HIS A 152 24.41 -19.21 -20.47
C HIS A 152 25.08 -20.52 -20.90
N THR A 153 25.73 -21.23 -19.97
CA THR A 153 26.33 -22.54 -20.27
C THR A 153 25.26 -23.60 -20.54
N ILE A 154 24.14 -23.54 -19.82
CA ILE A 154 23.06 -24.54 -19.90
C ILE A 154 22.09 -24.26 -21.05
N ALA A 155 21.82 -22.98 -21.32
CA ALA A 155 21.00 -22.51 -22.43
C ALA A 155 21.68 -21.31 -23.09
N PRO A 156 22.54 -21.52 -24.11
CA PRO A 156 23.27 -20.42 -24.76
C PRO A 156 22.33 -19.38 -25.38
N VAL A 157 22.66 -18.09 -25.25
CA VAL A 157 21.79 -16.99 -25.72
C VAL A 157 21.59 -17.03 -27.24
N ASP A 158 22.61 -17.46 -27.99
CA ASP A 158 22.60 -17.42 -29.46
C ASP A 158 21.73 -18.52 -30.08
N SER A 159 21.59 -19.66 -29.41
CA SER A 159 20.84 -20.82 -29.92
C SER A 159 19.55 -21.12 -29.15
N GLU A 160 19.45 -20.71 -27.89
CA GLU A 160 18.34 -21.06 -26.99
C GLU A 160 17.84 -19.85 -26.19
N GLN A 161 17.77 -18.67 -26.82
CA GLN A 161 17.42 -17.40 -26.16
C GLN A 161 16.16 -17.47 -25.28
N VAL A 162 15.08 -18.08 -25.75
CA VAL A 162 13.83 -18.18 -24.98
C VAL A 162 13.96 -19.11 -23.78
N LEU A 163 14.69 -20.22 -23.92
CA LEU A 163 14.96 -21.11 -22.79
C LEU A 163 15.91 -20.45 -21.79
N ASN A 164 16.93 -19.73 -22.26
CA ASN A 164 17.82 -18.93 -21.43
C ASN A 164 17.02 -17.94 -20.57
N ARG A 165 16.11 -17.17 -21.21
CA ARG A 165 15.22 -16.22 -20.52
C ARG A 165 14.27 -16.92 -19.55
N LEU A 166 13.77 -18.11 -19.88
CA LEU A 166 12.93 -18.90 -18.99
C LEU A 166 13.69 -19.35 -17.74
N LEU A 167 14.89 -19.91 -17.90
CA LEU A 167 15.74 -20.33 -16.79
C LEU A 167 16.12 -19.13 -15.90
N PHE A 168 16.53 -18.02 -16.51
CA PHE A 168 16.79 -16.77 -15.82
C PHE A 168 15.57 -16.32 -15.01
N GLY A 169 14.41 -16.22 -15.65
CA GLY A 169 13.17 -15.76 -15.02
C GLY A 169 12.72 -16.63 -13.86
N ILE A 170 12.82 -17.96 -13.98
CA ILE A 170 12.51 -18.90 -12.89
C ILE A 170 13.50 -18.74 -11.74
N SER A 171 14.81 -18.74 -12.02
CA SER A 171 15.83 -18.57 -10.97
C SER A 171 15.69 -17.23 -10.25
N TYR A 172 15.41 -16.13 -10.96
CA TYR A 172 15.23 -14.81 -10.36
C TYR A 172 13.98 -14.75 -9.50
N THR A 173 12.85 -15.25 -10.03
CA THR A 173 11.57 -15.23 -9.30
C THR A 173 11.66 -16.04 -8.01
N GLU A 174 12.24 -17.24 -8.06
CA GLU A 174 12.36 -18.08 -6.88
C GLU A 174 13.44 -17.57 -5.92
N ALA A 175 14.51 -16.94 -6.43
CA ALA A 175 15.50 -16.29 -5.60
C ALA A 175 14.94 -15.10 -4.81
N LEU A 176 14.10 -14.30 -5.47
CA LEU A 176 13.37 -13.18 -4.86
C LEU A 176 12.38 -13.65 -3.79
N ARG A 177 11.72 -14.79 -4.01
CA ARG A 177 10.69 -15.33 -3.10
C ARG A 177 11.25 -15.98 -1.86
N THR A 178 12.38 -16.68 -1.98
CA THR A 178 13.03 -17.40 -0.88
C THR A 178 14.47 -16.93 -0.83
N PRO A 179 14.86 -15.91 -0.05
CA PRO A 179 16.21 -15.33 -0.08
C PRO A 179 17.34 -16.34 0.18
N LYS A 180 18.57 -16.00 -0.22
CA LYS A 180 19.74 -16.90 -0.23
C LYS A 180 19.97 -17.60 1.11
N ASN A 181 19.94 -16.87 2.22
CA ASN A 181 20.10 -17.41 3.57
C ASN A 181 19.03 -18.45 3.94
N GLU A 182 17.78 -18.26 3.52
CA GLU A 182 16.71 -19.24 3.74
C GLU A 182 16.92 -20.50 2.92
N ARG A 183 17.36 -20.36 1.66
CA ARG A 183 17.70 -21.51 0.80
C ARG A 183 18.88 -22.28 1.37
N GLU A 184 19.93 -21.61 1.82
CA GLU A 184 21.09 -22.23 2.45
C GLU A 184 20.72 -22.98 3.74
N ARG A 185 19.85 -22.40 4.58
CA ARG A 185 19.31 -23.07 5.76
C ARG A 185 18.53 -24.33 5.41
N LEU A 186 17.70 -24.27 4.36
CA LEU A 186 17.00 -25.45 3.86
C LEU A 186 17.98 -26.51 3.37
N ILE A 187 18.98 -26.15 2.56
CA ILE A 187 20.02 -27.09 2.08
C ILE A 187 20.78 -27.73 3.25
N ALA A 188 21.14 -26.96 4.27
CA ALA A 188 21.79 -27.49 5.48
C ALA A 188 20.87 -28.47 6.24
N THR A 189 19.58 -28.17 6.33
CA THR A 189 18.57 -29.05 6.95
C THR A 189 18.44 -30.37 6.18
N LEU A 190 18.28 -30.30 4.85
CA LEU A 190 18.19 -31.48 3.97
C LEU A 190 19.46 -32.33 4.01
N ARG A 191 20.63 -31.68 4.07
CA ARG A 191 21.92 -32.35 4.27
C ARG A 191 21.96 -33.11 5.60
N GLY A 192 21.47 -32.50 6.67
CA GLY A 192 21.38 -33.10 8.00
C GLY A 192 20.51 -34.35 8.02
N HIS A 193 19.37 -34.34 7.31
CA HIS A 193 18.47 -35.50 7.21
C HIS A 193 19.15 -36.73 6.60
N LEU A 194 19.89 -36.52 5.50
CA LEU A 194 20.56 -37.61 4.79
C LEU A 194 21.81 -38.12 5.51
N ASN A 195 22.52 -37.26 6.26
CA ASN A 195 23.71 -37.68 7.00
C ASN A 195 23.39 -38.35 8.35
N ASN A 196 22.24 -38.05 8.97
CA ASN A 196 21.87 -38.51 10.32
C ASN A 196 20.75 -39.56 10.35
N ALA A 197 20.53 -40.31 9.26
CA ALA A 197 19.52 -41.39 9.17
C ALA A 197 18.05 -40.95 9.34
N HIS A 198 17.74 -39.67 9.08
CA HIS A 198 16.37 -39.14 9.00
C HIS A 198 15.92 -38.94 7.54
N ALA A 199 16.25 -39.91 6.70
CA ALA A 199 15.99 -39.91 5.26
C ALA A 199 14.52 -39.64 4.90
N SER A 200 13.56 -40.10 5.71
CA SER A 200 12.13 -39.84 5.48
C SER A 200 11.75 -38.36 5.56
N SER A 201 12.44 -37.57 6.38
CA SER A 201 12.20 -36.12 6.53
C SER A 201 12.73 -35.30 5.35
N PHE A 202 13.64 -35.86 4.55
CA PHE A 202 14.20 -35.19 3.36
C PHE A 202 13.09 -34.74 2.39
N PHE A 203 12.20 -35.66 2.01
CA PHE A 203 11.12 -35.35 1.06
C PHE A 203 10.05 -34.44 1.65
N GLN A 204 9.80 -34.53 2.96
CA GLN A 204 8.84 -33.66 3.64
C GLN A 204 9.29 -32.20 3.61
N ASP A 205 10.54 -31.93 4.00
CA ASP A 205 11.07 -30.56 4.05
C ASP A 205 11.36 -30.00 2.65
N ALA A 206 11.71 -30.87 1.70
CA ALA A 206 11.91 -30.50 0.30
C ALA A 206 10.62 -30.43 -0.53
N ALA A 207 9.43 -30.68 0.05
CA ALA A 207 8.15 -30.71 -0.68
C ALA A 207 7.81 -29.37 -1.36
N SER A 208 8.31 -28.25 -0.82
CA SER A 208 8.17 -26.92 -1.43
C SER A 208 9.24 -26.58 -2.48
N GLY A 209 10.13 -27.54 -2.78
CA GLY A 209 11.26 -27.40 -3.66
C GLY A 209 12.53 -26.89 -2.98
N ALA A 210 13.68 -27.16 -3.61
CA ALA A 210 15.01 -26.78 -3.11
C ALA A 210 15.90 -26.21 -4.22
N GLY A 211 16.95 -25.50 -3.81
CA GLY A 211 17.90 -24.82 -4.71
C GLY A 211 17.36 -23.52 -5.30
N ILE A 212 18.13 -22.96 -6.24
CA ILE A 212 17.88 -21.65 -6.85
C ILE A 212 16.59 -21.61 -7.70
N CYS A 213 16.21 -22.74 -8.31
CA CYS A 213 14.98 -22.88 -9.10
C CYS A 213 13.82 -23.51 -8.29
N LYS A 214 13.99 -23.77 -6.98
CA LYS A 214 12.99 -24.40 -6.11
C LYS A 214 12.36 -25.66 -6.73
N ILE A 215 13.19 -26.54 -7.29
CA ILE A 215 12.73 -27.81 -7.90
C ILE A 215 12.27 -28.76 -6.80
N ARG A 216 11.09 -29.34 -6.99
CA ARG A 216 10.54 -30.37 -6.10
C ARG A 216 11.19 -31.74 -6.37
N PRO A 217 11.62 -32.50 -5.34
CA PRO A 217 12.24 -33.82 -5.55
C PRO A 217 11.40 -34.78 -6.39
N GLU A 218 10.07 -34.75 -6.26
CA GLU A 218 9.13 -35.57 -7.01
C GLU A 218 9.22 -35.34 -8.52
N ILE A 219 9.19 -34.08 -8.97
CA ILE A 219 9.24 -33.79 -10.40
C ILE A 219 10.63 -34.11 -10.95
N LEU A 220 11.68 -33.88 -10.16
CA LEU A 220 13.04 -34.25 -10.54
C LEU A 220 13.18 -35.77 -10.70
N ALA A 221 12.70 -36.55 -9.73
CA ALA A 221 12.75 -38.02 -9.75
C ALA A 221 11.95 -38.63 -10.91
N MET A 222 10.87 -37.98 -11.35
CA MET A 222 10.12 -38.38 -12.56
C MET A 222 10.86 -38.09 -13.86
N THR A 223 11.86 -37.20 -13.84
CA THR A 223 12.56 -36.70 -15.04
C THR A 223 13.97 -37.25 -15.21
N ILE A 224 14.63 -37.61 -14.11
CA ILE A 224 15.99 -38.13 -14.15
C ILE A 224 16.00 -39.61 -14.44
N GLU A 225 16.74 -39.97 -15.48
CA GLU A 225 16.94 -41.34 -15.91
C GLU A 225 18.12 -41.98 -15.16
N HIS A 226 17.86 -43.16 -14.61
CA HIS A 226 18.84 -44.05 -14.04
C HIS A 226 18.72 -45.41 -14.73
N SER A 227 19.80 -45.87 -15.37
CA SER A 227 19.82 -47.14 -16.11
C SER A 227 18.70 -47.30 -17.16
N GLY A 228 18.32 -46.20 -17.82
CA GLY A 228 17.32 -46.18 -18.90
C GLY A 228 15.86 -46.01 -18.47
N ALA A 229 15.58 -45.77 -17.18
CA ALA A 229 14.24 -45.44 -16.67
C ALA A 229 14.29 -44.30 -15.65
N SER A 230 13.19 -43.55 -15.51
CA SER A 230 13.08 -42.54 -14.45
C SER A 230 13.17 -43.18 -13.05
N LEU A 231 13.71 -42.46 -12.06
CA LEU A 231 13.79 -42.95 -10.67
C LEU A 231 12.43 -43.33 -10.09
N ILE A 232 11.39 -42.57 -10.45
CA ILE A 232 9.99 -42.95 -10.21
C ILE A 232 9.19 -42.82 -11.52
N PRO A 233 8.15 -43.63 -11.73
CA PRO A 233 7.26 -43.46 -12.87
C PRO A 233 6.63 -42.07 -12.88
N TRP A 234 6.44 -41.52 -14.08
CA TRP A 234 5.70 -40.27 -14.20
C TRP A 234 4.22 -40.47 -13.89
N GLU A 235 3.67 -39.60 -13.06
CA GLU A 235 2.27 -39.60 -12.68
C GLU A 235 1.69 -38.18 -12.82
N ASP A 236 0.70 -38.01 -13.71
CA ASP A 236 -0.01 -36.74 -13.84
C ASP A 236 -0.98 -36.55 -12.67
N LEU A 237 -0.95 -35.36 -12.06
CA LEU A 237 -1.85 -34.99 -10.97
C LEU A 237 -3.26 -34.71 -11.52
N PRO A 238 -4.29 -35.42 -11.01
CA PRO A 238 -5.69 -35.16 -11.36
C PRO A 238 -6.14 -33.73 -11.05
N ILE A 239 -7.18 -33.25 -11.76
CA ILE A 239 -7.84 -31.98 -11.45
C ILE A 239 -8.63 -32.09 -10.14
N ASN A 240 -9.29 -33.23 -9.92
CA ASN A 240 -10.07 -33.48 -8.71
C ASN A 240 -9.17 -33.52 -7.47
N ASP A 241 -9.49 -32.72 -6.46
CA ASP A 241 -8.65 -32.56 -5.26
C ASP A 241 -8.43 -33.86 -4.49
N ALA A 242 -9.47 -34.69 -4.31
CA ALA A 242 -9.33 -35.96 -3.59
C ALA A 242 -8.41 -36.93 -4.34
N MET A 243 -8.59 -37.04 -5.67
CA MET A 243 -7.71 -37.86 -6.51
C MET A 243 -6.29 -37.30 -6.60
N ARG A 244 -6.14 -35.97 -6.59
CA ARG A 244 -4.85 -35.28 -6.53
C ARG A 244 -4.11 -35.59 -5.24
N GLN A 245 -4.79 -35.52 -4.09
CA GLN A 245 -4.18 -35.89 -2.82
C GLN A 245 -3.78 -37.37 -2.81
N ALA A 246 -4.63 -38.26 -3.33
CA ALA A 246 -4.28 -39.68 -3.44
C ALA A 246 -3.04 -39.92 -4.35
N ALA A 247 -2.91 -39.19 -5.46
CA ALA A 247 -1.73 -39.23 -6.33
C ALA A 247 -0.47 -38.71 -5.61
N LEU A 248 -0.57 -37.57 -4.92
CA LEU A 248 0.54 -37.03 -4.12
C LEU A 248 1.00 -37.99 -3.04
N THR A 249 0.07 -38.65 -2.33
CA THR A 249 0.41 -39.68 -1.33
C THR A 249 1.11 -40.88 -1.95
N ARG A 250 0.71 -41.34 -3.15
CA ARG A 250 1.41 -42.42 -3.87
C ARG A 250 2.83 -42.00 -4.25
N ILE A 251 2.98 -40.83 -4.85
CA ILE A 251 4.28 -40.27 -5.25
C ILE A 251 5.22 -40.17 -4.04
N GLN A 252 4.74 -39.62 -2.93
CA GLN A 252 5.50 -39.53 -1.68
C GLN A 252 5.87 -40.90 -1.12
N GLY A 253 4.95 -41.86 -1.18
CA GLY A 253 5.20 -43.26 -0.83
C GLY A 253 6.35 -43.85 -1.65
N THR A 254 6.33 -43.68 -2.98
CA THR A 254 7.39 -44.16 -3.89
C THR A 254 8.72 -43.45 -3.65
N LEU A 255 8.72 -42.14 -3.40
CA LEU A 255 9.94 -41.40 -3.06
C LEU A 255 10.58 -41.90 -1.76
N SER A 256 9.76 -42.13 -0.71
CA SER A 256 10.26 -42.52 0.62
C SER A 256 10.97 -43.88 0.64
N VAL A 257 10.72 -44.73 -0.37
CA VAL A 257 11.35 -46.06 -0.51
C VAL A 257 12.51 -46.09 -1.50
N LEU A 258 12.89 -44.95 -2.10
CA LEU A 258 14.12 -44.86 -2.88
C LEU A 258 15.31 -45.23 -1.99
N ASP A 259 16.27 -45.98 -2.52
CA ASP A 259 17.49 -46.28 -1.76
C ASP A 259 18.31 -45.01 -1.49
N GLU A 260 19.16 -45.10 -0.47
CA GLU A 260 19.93 -43.97 0.04
C GLU A 260 20.76 -43.27 -1.05
N ASN A 261 21.30 -44.02 -2.03
CA ASN A 261 22.11 -43.41 -3.09
C ASN A 261 21.26 -42.53 -4.01
N HIS A 262 20.05 -42.96 -4.37
CA HIS A 262 19.14 -42.13 -5.16
C HIS A 262 18.69 -40.87 -4.41
N GLN A 263 18.50 -40.95 -3.09
CA GLN A 263 18.17 -39.77 -2.29
C GLN A 263 19.33 -38.77 -2.23
N ILE A 264 20.56 -39.26 -2.05
CA ILE A 264 21.79 -38.44 -2.10
C ILE A 264 21.98 -37.81 -3.49
N ASP A 265 21.73 -38.57 -4.56
CA ASP A 265 21.82 -38.07 -5.93
C ASP A 265 20.82 -36.92 -6.16
N LEU A 266 19.56 -37.09 -5.75
CA LEU A 266 18.55 -36.02 -5.81
C LEU A 266 18.95 -34.79 -5.00
N PHE A 267 19.44 -34.96 -3.77
CA PHE A 267 19.90 -33.83 -2.95
C PHE A 267 21.06 -33.07 -3.59
N ASN A 268 22.04 -33.77 -4.15
CA ASN A 268 23.17 -33.16 -4.83
C ASN A 268 22.71 -32.35 -6.04
N LEU A 269 21.78 -32.87 -6.83
CA LEU A 269 21.23 -32.14 -7.98
C LEU A 269 20.41 -30.92 -7.57
N LEU A 270 19.77 -30.95 -6.40
CA LEU A 270 19.00 -29.83 -5.87
C LEU A 270 19.87 -28.73 -5.26
N ARG A 271 20.97 -29.06 -4.58
CA ARG A 271 21.79 -28.09 -3.83
C ARG A 271 22.79 -27.32 -4.68
N PHE A 272 23.38 -27.98 -5.69
CA PHE A 272 24.43 -27.40 -6.52
C PHE A 272 23.78 -26.46 -7.56
N PRO A 273 24.12 -25.15 -7.62
CA PRO A 273 23.38 -24.20 -8.45
C PRO A 273 23.36 -24.56 -9.94
N LYS A 274 24.49 -25.01 -10.50
CA LYS A 274 24.59 -25.44 -11.92
C LYS A 274 23.75 -26.69 -12.18
N ALA A 275 23.84 -27.70 -11.30
CA ALA A 275 23.03 -28.91 -11.41
C ALA A 275 21.53 -28.62 -11.25
N ASN A 276 21.16 -27.69 -10.37
CA ASN A 276 19.78 -27.28 -10.15
C ASN A 276 19.22 -26.60 -11.41
N LEU A 277 19.97 -25.71 -12.05
CA LEU A 277 19.59 -25.13 -13.35
C LEU A 277 19.51 -26.20 -14.46
N LYS A 278 20.46 -27.13 -14.52
CA LYS A 278 20.46 -28.21 -15.52
C LYS A 278 19.24 -29.12 -15.32
N SER A 279 18.92 -29.42 -14.06
CA SER A 279 17.71 -30.15 -13.65
C SER A 279 16.44 -29.37 -14.00
N CYS A 280 16.43 -28.05 -13.83
CA CYS A 280 15.32 -27.19 -14.23
C CYS A 280 15.05 -27.31 -15.74
N LYS A 281 16.10 -27.23 -16.56
CA LYS A 281 16.03 -27.49 -18.00
C LYS A 281 15.49 -28.89 -18.32
N LEU A 282 16.00 -29.94 -17.67
CA LEU A 282 15.54 -31.31 -17.88
C LEU A 282 14.05 -31.48 -17.57
N VAL A 283 13.56 -30.85 -16.49
CA VAL A 283 12.13 -30.85 -16.15
C VAL A 283 11.33 -30.13 -17.23
N PHE A 284 11.76 -28.95 -17.69
CA PHE A 284 11.08 -28.24 -18.77
C PHE A 284 11.10 -29.02 -20.09
N ASP A 285 12.20 -29.69 -20.44
CA ASP A 285 12.31 -30.48 -21.66
C ASP A 285 11.36 -31.68 -21.63
N ASN A 286 11.21 -32.33 -20.48
CA ASN A 286 10.25 -33.41 -20.27
C ASN A 286 8.80 -32.90 -20.36
N LEU A 287 8.48 -31.80 -19.68
CA LEU A 287 7.15 -31.19 -19.72
C LEU A 287 6.79 -30.77 -21.15
N ARG A 288 7.72 -30.12 -21.86
CA ARG A 288 7.58 -29.74 -23.27
C ARG A 288 7.28 -30.95 -24.14
N THR A 289 8.10 -31.98 -24.05
CA THR A 289 7.98 -33.18 -24.89
C THR A 289 6.63 -33.87 -24.69
N ARG A 290 6.16 -33.96 -23.44
CA ARG A 290 4.89 -34.63 -23.10
C ARG A 290 3.65 -33.82 -23.46
N GLN A 291 3.67 -32.51 -23.20
CA GLN A 291 2.47 -31.66 -23.31
C GLN A 291 2.36 -30.94 -24.65
N PHE A 292 3.50 -30.70 -25.30
CA PHE A 292 3.63 -29.85 -26.48
C PHE A 292 4.60 -30.48 -27.48
N GLY A 293 4.57 -31.81 -27.62
CA GLY A 293 5.46 -32.54 -28.53
C GLY A 293 5.50 -31.90 -29.92
N GLY A 294 6.71 -31.61 -30.40
CA GLY A 294 6.95 -30.92 -31.68
C GLY A 294 7.05 -29.39 -31.60
N ASN A 295 6.67 -28.76 -30.48
CA ASN A 295 6.79 -27.32 -30.31
C ASN A 295 8.17 -26.91 -29.77
N THR A 296 8.71 -25.81 -30.30
CA THR A 296 9.89 -25.14 -29.74
C THR A 296 9.51 -24.35 -28.48
N TYR A 297 10.51 -23.94 -27.69
CA TYR A 297 10.26 -23.02 -26.57
C TYR A 297 9.71 -21.68 -27.04
N ASP A 298 10.13 -21.16 -28.20
CA ASP A 298 9.55 -19.96 -28.82
C ASP A 298 8.04 -20.12 -29.09
N ALA A 299 7.62 -21.24 -29.68
CA ALA A 299 6.21 -21.52 -29.95
C ALA A 299 5.37 -21.65 -28.66
N ILE A 300 5.97 -22.22 -27.61
CA ILE A 300 5.32 -22.34 -26.30
C ILE A 300 5.22 -20.98 -25.61
N MET A 301 6.31 -20.20 -25.57
CA MET A 301 6.36 -18.94 -24.84
C MET A 301 5.66 -17.79 -25.56
N SER A 302 5.47 -17.87 -26.88
CA SER A 302 4.63 -16.94 -27.64
C SER A 302 3.13 -17.17 -27.41
N ASN A 303 2.73 -18.39 -27.04
CA ASN A 303 1.35 -18.71 -26.67
C ASN A 303 1.17 -18.65 -25.14
N ASN A 304 0.45 -17.63 -24.66
CA ASN A 304 0.25 -17.40 -23.22
C ASN A 304 -0.36 -18.61 -22.48
N ALA A 305 -1.23 -19.38 -23.12
CA ALA A 305 -1.83 -20.57 -22.51
C ALA A 305 -0.81 -21.71 -22.37
N HIS A 306 0.04 -21.92 -23.38
CA HIS A 306 1.11 -22.93 -23.33
C HIS A 306 2.19 -22.54 -22.32
N ALA A 307 2.65 -21.29 -22.37
CA ALA A 307 3.62 -20.73 -21.43
C ALA A 307 3.14 -20.85 -19.98
N SER A 308 1.87 -20.50 -19.71
CA SER A 308 1.29 -20.64 -18.39
C SER A 308 1.24 -22.09 -17.93
N LYS A 309 0.76 -22.99 -18.80
CA LYS A 309 0.62 -24.40 -18.47
C LYS A 309 1.97 -25.04 -18.16
N ILE A 310 3.03 -24.75 -18.94
CA ILE A 310 4.35 -25.35 -18.69
C ILE A 310 4.98 -24.85 -17.39
N ILE A 311 4.91 -23.54 -17.10
CA ILE A 311 5.41 -22.96 -15.85
C ILE A 311 4.62 -23.49 -14.66
N GLN A 312 3.30 -23.57 -14.78
CA GLN A 312 2.45 -24.11 -13.74
C GLN A 312 2.81 -25.56 -13.42
N GLN A 313 2.96 -26.42 -14.44
CA GLN A 313 3.32 -27.81 -14.23
C GLN A 313 4.70 -27.99 -13.59
N PHE A 314 5.66 -27.11 -13.90
CA PHE A 314 6.93 -27.05 -13.19
C PHE A 314 6.73 -26.77 -11.69
N MET A 315 5.90 -25.77 -11.34
CA MET A 315 5.71 -25.33 -9.96
C MET A 315 4.86 -26.30 -9.11
N ILE A 316 3.70 -26.72 -9.63
CA ILE A 316 2.72 -27.50 -8.85
C ILE A 316 2.77 -28.99 -9.13
N GLY A 317 3.59 -29.42 -10.08
CA GLY A 317 3.66 -30.79 -10.57
C GLY A 317 2.87 -30.99 -11.87
N PRO A 318 3.18 -32.07 -12.61
CA PRO A 318 2.51 -32.37 -13.87
C PRO A 318 1.02 -32.60 -13.63
N SER A 319 0.15 -32.06 -14.47
CA SER A 319 -1.30 -32.13 -14.26
C SER A 319 -2.02 -32.54 -15.54
N ALA A 320 -3.11 -33.30 -15.39
CA ALA A 320 -3.88 -33.92 -16.48
C ALA A 320 -4.72 -32.92 -17.34
N ALA A 321 -4.30 -31.65 -17.40
CA ALA A 321 -4.94 -30.49 -18.02
C ALA A 321 -6.09 -29.85 -17.23
N SER A 322 -5.87 -28.62 -16.76
CA SER A 322 -6.94 -27.70 -16.37
C SER A 322 -6.63 -26.30 -16.91
N THR A 323 -7.62 -25.60 -17.43
CA THR A 323 -7.59 -24.16 -17.69
C THR A 323 -7.55 -23.43 -16.34
N ILE A 324 -6.41 -22.80 -16.02
CA ILE A 324 -6.30 -21.93 -14.85
C ILE A 324 -6.64 -20.48 -15.21
N THR A 325 -7.26 -19.79 -14.26
CA THR A 325 -7.64 -18.39 -14.32
C THR A 325 -6.43 -17.44 -14.38
N LEU A 326 -6.57 -16.37 -15.16
CA LEU A 326 -5.59 -15.30 -15.44
C LEU A 326 -4.85 -14.74 -14.21
N ALA A 327 -5.45 -14.77 -13.02
CA ALA A 327 -4.85 -14.25 -11.77
C ALA A 327 -3.60 -15.02 -11.30
N THR A 328 -3.53 -16.34 -11.51
CA THR A 328 -2.30 -17.12 -11.24
C THR A 328 -1.23 -16.84 -12.29
N LEU A 329 -1.65 -16.45 -13.49
CA LEU A 329 -0.84 -16.18 -14.68
C LEU A 329 -0.08 -14.84 -14.58
N ILE A 330 -0.72 -13.80 -14.03
CA ILE A 330 -0.13 -12.46 -13.82
C ILE A 330 1.09 -12.54 -12.88
N ARG A 331 1.07 -13.40 -11.86
CA ARG A 331 2.21 -13.59 -10.94
C ARG A 331 3.46 -14.16 -11.60
N TYR A 332 3.34 -14.85 -12.75
CA TYR A 332 4.47 -15.44 -13.48
C TYR A 332 4.79 -14.73 -14.80
N PHE A 333 3.92 -13.84 -15.28
CA PHE A 333 4.23 -12.86 -16.33
C PHE A 333 5.45 -11.99 -15.95
N ILE A 334 5.71 -11.83 -14.64
CA ILE A 334 6.91 -11.24 -14.04
C ILE A 334 8.21 -11.91 -14.56
N ALA A 335 8.24 -13.24 -14.74
CA ALA A 335 9.42 -13.93 -15.27
C ALA A 335 9.71 -13.57 -16.73
N ARG A 336 8.66 -13.28 -17.53
CA ARG A 336 8.77 -12.81 -18.93
C ARG A 336 9.19 -11.34 -19.01
N MET A 337 8.81 -10.54 -18.01
CA MET A 337 9.13 -9.11 -17.91
C MET A 337 10.53 -8.83 -17.38
N VAL A 338 10.91 -9.48 -16.27
CA VAL A 338 12.25 -9.35 -15.66
C VAL A 338 13.32 -9.84 -16.64
N SER A 339 13.08 -10.92 -17.39
CA SER A 339 14.02 -11.39 -18.41
C SER A 339 14.14 -10.47 -19.63
N TYR A 340 13.09 -9.76 -20.04
CA TYR A 340 13.16 -8.79 -21.14
C TYR A 340 13.85 -7.48 -20.71
N LEU A 341 13.52 -6.93 -19.54
CA LEU A 341 14.10 -5.67 -19.06
C LEU A 341 15.60 -5.84 -18.73
N TRP A 342 15.96 -6.89 -18.02
CA TRP A 342 17.36 -7.09 -17.62
C TRP A 342 18.29 -7.47 -18.78
N LEU A 343 17.85 -8.30 -19.74
CA LEU A 343 18.69 -8.58 -20.91
C LEU A 343 18.92 -7.33 -21.78
N GLN A 344 17.92 -6.44 -21.91
CA GLN A 344 18.10 -5.21 -22.69
C GLN A 344 19.03 -4.22 -21.99
N VAL A 345 18.93 -4.08 -20.66
CA VAL A 345 19.77 -3.16 -19.90
C VAL A 345 21.23 -3.65 -19.80
N VAL A 346 21.47 -4.96 -19.68
CA VAL A 346 22.83 -5.52 -19.68
C VAL A 346 23.47 -5.51 -21.08
N SER A 347 22.66 -5.54 -22.16
CA SER A 347 23.18 -5.45 -23.54
C SER A 347 23.32 -4.03 -24.09
N HIS A 348 22.65 -3.03 -23.49
CA HIS A 348 22.66 -1.65 -23.94
C HIS A 348 22.72 -0.70 -22.73
N ALA A 349 23.91 -0.50 -22.15
CA ALA A 349 24.10 0.59 -21.18
C ALA A 349 23.97 1.94 -21.91
N PRO A 350 22.91 2.74 -21.68
CA PRO A 350 22.76 4.01 -22.35
C PRO A 350 23.50 5.09 -21.54
N THR A 351 24.27 5.91 -22.24
CA THR A 351 24.74 7.19 -21.73
C THR A 351 23.56 8.16 -21.66
N VAL A 352 23.08 8.51 -20.46
CA VAL A 352 22.01 9.52 -20.29
C VAL A 352 22.44 10.59 -19.26
N PRO A 353 22.16 11.88 -19.50
CA PRO A 353 22.70 13.00 -18.72
C PRO A 353 21.91 13.29 -17.44
N SER A 354 22.59 13.86 -16.46
CA SER A 354 22.04 14.35 -15.18
C SER A 354 20.87 15.32 -15.33
N ALA A 355 19.79 15.09 -14.58
CA ALA A 355 18.82 16.11 -14.21
C ALA A 355 18.42 15.99 -12.73
N SER A 356 18.06 17.14 -12.14
CA SER A 356 18.10 17.47 -10.71
C SER A 356 17.01 16.89 -9.81
N LEU A 357 17.41 16.64 -8.56
CA LEU A 357 16.69 16.04 -7.44
C LEU A 357 15.52 16.88 -6.89
N GLY A 358 14.39 16.22 -6.64
CA GLY A 358 13.34 16.64 -5.71
C GLY A 358 13.06 15.49 -4.74
N ILE A 359 13.09 15.76 -3.44
CA ILE A 359 13.10 14.76 -2.35
C ILE A 359 11.74 14.06 -2.25
N ALA A 360 11.74 12.75 -2.51
CA ALA A 360 10.61 11.83 -2.34
C ALA A 360 10.53 11.29 -0.88
N PRO A 361 9.34 10.88 -0.39
CA PRO A 361 9.19 10.35 0.97
C PRO A 361 9.91 8.99 1.14
N PRO A 362 10.26 8.60 2.37
CA PRO A 362 11.10 7.44 2.62
C PRO A 362 10.38 6.13 2.22
N PRO A 363 11.13 5.16 1.67
CA PRO A 363 10.59 3.86 1.27
C PRO A 363 10.01 3.10 2.47
N THR A 364 8.95 2.33 2.23
CA THR A 364 8.53 1.26 3.14
C THR A 364 9.66 0.25 3.31
N LEU A 365 9.85 -0.24 4.53
CA LEU A 365 10.89 -1.21 4.91
C LEU A 365 10.95 -2.40 3.93
N PHE A 366 12.18 -2.60 3.44
CA PHE A 366 12.63 -3.64 2.53
C PHE A 366 12.40 -5.05 3.12
N GLY A 367 11.99 -6.03 2.30
CA GLY A 367 11.82 -7.44 2.73
C GLY A 367 10.38 -7.92 3.02
N ILE A 368 9.36 -7.08 2.81
CA ILE A 368 7.96 -7.55 2.76
C ILE A 368 7.61 -7.77 1.29
N PRO A 369 7.15 -8.97 0.87
CA PRO A 369 6.68 -9.19 -0.49
C PRO A 369 5.70 -8.10 -0.85
N GLU A 370 5.95 -7.36 -1.94
CA GLU A 370 5.02 -6.35 -2.39
C GLU A 370 3.69 -7.06 -2.68
N ARG A 371 2.71 -6.84 -1.81
CA ARG A 371 1.38 -7.43 -1.98
C ARG A 371 0.77 -6.75 -3.20
N ILE A 372 0.80 -7.45 -4.33
CA ILE A 372 0.24 -6.99 -5.61
C ILE A 372 -1.25 -6.63 -5.37
N PRO A 373 -1.68 -5.41 -5.73
CA PRO A 373 -3.08 -5.02 -5.59
C PRO A 373 -3.96 -5.84 -6.55
N GLU A 374 -5.17 -6.18 -6.12
CA GLU A 374 -6.19 -6.78 -7.00
C GLU A 374 -6.82 -5.73 -7.90
N LEU A 375 -6.95 -4.50 -7.40
CA LEU A 375 -7.43 -3.35 -8.15
C LEU A 375 -6.48 -2.16 -7.95
N THR A 376 -6.09 -1.55 -9.06
CA THR A 376 -5.30 -0.31 -9.07
C THR A 376 -6.15 0.80 -9.65
N TYR A 377 -6.26 1.91 -8.93
CA TYR A 377 -6.90 3.13 -9.42
C TYR A 377 -5.90 4.26 -9.45
N ILE A 378 -5.84 4.98 -10.57
CA ILE A 378 -4.97 6.13 -10.76
C ILE A 378 -5.83 7.35 -11.03
N VAL A 379 -5.56 8.46 -10.34
CA VAL A 379 -6.36 9.67 -10.52
C VAL A 379 -6.24 10.14 -11.97
N ASP A 380 -7.37 10.49 -12.58
CA ASP A 380 -7.40 11.03 -13.93
C ASP A 380 -6.74 12.42 -13.96
N GLY A 381 -5.95 12.73 -14.99
CA GLY A 381 -5.21 13.98 -15.14
C GLY A 381 -3.77 13.78 -15.61
N GLY A 382 -3.48 14.17 -16.85
CA GLY A 382 -2.17 13.99 -17.47
C GLY A 382 -1.11 14.98 -16.98
N ASN A 383 -0.59 14.79 -15.77
CA ASN A 383 0.71 15.36 -15.40
C ASN A 383 1.83 14.30 -15.54
N GLY A 384 3.09 14.74 -15.60
CA GLY A 384 4.23 13.84 -15.83
C GLY A 384 4.29 12.67 -14.84
N PHE A 385 3.95 12.90 -13.58
CA PHE A 385 3.93 11.87 -12.54
C PHE A 385 2.78 10.87 -12.72
N ILE A 386 1.56 11.33 -13.03
CA ILE A 386 0.42 10.46 -13.29
C ILE A 386 0.65 9.64 -14.55
N ASN A 387 1.25 10.22 -15.59
CA ASN A 387 1.64 9.49 -16.79
C ASN A 387 2.70 8.42 -16.49
N GLN A 388 3.71 8.74 -15.68
CA GLN A 388 4.69 7.76 -15.20
C GLN A 388 4.05 6.68 -14.33
N ALA A 389 3.07 7.02 -13.50
CA ALA A 389 2.33 6.07 -12.68
C ALA A 389 1.48 5.14 -13.56
N ASN A 390 0.76 5.67 -14.54
CA ASN A 390 0.03 4.85 -15.52
C ASN A 390 1.01 3.96 -16.28
N GLN A 391 2.09 4.51 -16.83
CA GLN A 391 3.11 3.74 -17.54
C GLN A 391 3.71 2.64 -16.67
N TYR A 392 4.04 2.93 -15.41
CA TYR A 392 4.51 1.94 -14.45
C TYR A 392 3.46 0.84 -14.28
N HIS A 393 2.24 1.17 -13.85
CA HIS A 393 1.23 0.16 -13.56
C HIS A 393 0.79 -0.63 -14.80
N ASP A 394 0.70 0.01 -15.97
CA ASP A 394 0.48 -0.63 -17.26
C ASP A 394 1.63 -1.59 -17.61
N THR A 395 2.88 -1.14 -17.46
CA THR A 395 4.07 -1.96 -17.68
C THR A 395 4.00 -3.20 -16.79
N TYR A 396 3.65 -3.05 -15.51
CA TYR A 396 3.54 -4.16 -14.56
C TYR A 396 2.24 -4.96 -14.65
N GLY A 397 1.37 -4.72 -15.65
CA GLY A 397 0.15 -5.48 -15.88
C GLY A 397 -0.87 -5.37 -14.75
N LEU A 398 -0.85 -4.24 -14.01
CA LEU A 398 -1.74 -3.97 -12.88
C LEU A 398 -3.08 -3.34 -13.30
N ASP A 399 -3.30 -3.21 -14.61
CA ASP A 399 -4.52 -2.69 -15.27
C ASP A 399 -5.11 -1.46 -14.53
N PRO A 400 -4.35 -0.35 -14.44
CA PRO A 400 -4.79 0.81 -13.70
C PRO A 400 -6.08 1.39 -14.29
N GLN A 401 -7.09 1.54 -13.44
CA GLN A 401 -8.33 2.21 -13.80
C GLN A 401 -8.25 3.69 -13.45
N ALA A 402 -8.53 4.55 -14.43
CA ALA A 402 -8.60 5.98 -14.18
C ALA A 402 -9.83 6.31 -13.31
N PHE A 403 -9.68 7.23 -12.35
CA PHE A 403 -10.82 7.80 -11.62
C PHE A 403 -10.74 9.32 -11.54
N ALA A 404 -11.85 10.00 -11.84
CA ALA A 404 -11.92 11.46 -11.79
C ALA A 404 -12.26 11.99 -10.39
N SER A 405 -12.94 11.20 -9.56
CA SER A 405 -13.36 11.59 -8.23
C SER A 405 -13.44 10.42 -7.24
N LEU A 406 -13.38 10.72 -5.93
CA LEU A 406 -13.57 9.71 -4.89
C LEU A 406 -14.97 9.08 -4.94
N GLU A 407 -16.00 9.87 -5.25
CA GLU A 407 -17.34 9.38 -5.55
C GLU A 407 -17.35 8.36 -6.70
N GLY A 408 -16.68 8.67 -7.81
CA GLY A 408 -16.53 7.76 -8.95
C GLY A 408 -15.79 6.48 -8.58
N LEU A 409 -14.73 6.60 -7.78
CA LEU A 409 -13.98 5.46 -7.26
C LEU A 409 -14.85 4.55 -6.37
N VAL A 410 -15.60 5.12 -5.42
CA VAL A 410 -16.52 4.36 -4.56
C VAL A 410 -17.60 3.66 -5.38
N ASN A 411 -18.15 4.32 -6.39
CA ASN A 411 -19.13 3.71 -7.29
C ASN A 411 -18.53 2.55 -8.10
N ALA A 412 -17.29 2.70 -8.58
CA ALA A 412 -16.56 1.63 -9.28
C ALA A 412 -16.29 0.43 -8.38
N ILE A 413 -15.87 0.67 -7.13
CA ILE A 413 -15.56 -0.38 -6.15
C ILE A 413 -16.83 -1.08 -5.64
N ARG A 414 -17.98 -0.41 -5.66
CA ARG A 414 -19.28 -1.00 -5.27
C ARG A 414 -19.81 -2.00 -6.31
N ALA A 415 -19.35 -1.92 -7.56
CA ALA A 415 -19.86 -2.78 -8.65
C ALA A 415 -19.38 -4.25 -8.58
N PRO A 416 -18.12 -4.56 -8.23
CA PRO A 416 -17.69 -5.93 -7.94
C PRO A 416 -18.48 -6.57 -6.78
N SER A 417 -18.90 -7.83 -6.94
CA SER A 417 -19.59 -8.61 -5.89
C SER A 417 -18.66 -9.47 -5.04
N SER A 418 -17.38 -9.57 -5.40
CA SER A 418 -16.37 -10.34 -4.68
C SER A 418 -15.57 -9.48 -3.71
N HIS A 419 -15.09 -10.12 -2.64
CA HIS A 419 -14.13 -9.49 -1.71
C HIS A 419 -12.90 -8.98 -2.46
N ILE A 420 -12.53 -7.72 -2.23
CA ILE A 420 -11.30 -7.11 -2.74
C ILE A 420 -10.23 -7.28 -1.66
N GLY A 421 -9.24 -8.15 -1.91
CA GLY A 421 -8.15 -8.42 -0.97
C GLY A 421 -7.19 -7.24 -0.80
N ARG A 422 -6.95 -6.47 -1.86
CA ARG A 422 -6.12 -5.25 -1.78
C ARG A 422 -6.46 -4.25 -2.88
N LEU A 423 -6.67 -3.00 -2.47
CA LEU A 423 -6.88 -1.84 -3.32
C LEU A 423 -5.65 -0.93 -3.28
N ARG A 424 -5.17 -0.49 -4.44
CA ARG A 424 -4.17 0.57 -4.57
C ARG A 424 -4.81 1.80 -5.20
N ILE A 425 -4.60 2.96 -4.59
CA ILE A 425 -5.06 4.26 -5.11
C ILE A 425 -3.82 5.13 -5.28
N VAL A 426 -3.60 5.65 -6.48
CA VAL A 426 -2.46 6.48 -6.83
C VAL A 426 -2.98 7.86 -7.25
N GLY A 427 -2.36 8.90 -6.72
CA GLY A 427 -2.63 10.27 -7.15
C GLY A 427 -1.45 11.17 -6.86
N HIS A 428 -1.49 12.37 -7.44
CA HIS A 428 -0.46 13.37 -7.23
C HIS A 428 -0.76 14.15 -5.95
N VAL A 429 0.27 14.41 -5.14
CA VAL A 429 0.15 15.34 -4.02
C VAL A 429 0.10 16.78 -4.56
N GLY A 430 -0.96 17.50 -4.23
CA GLY A 430 -0.99 18.96 -4.34
C GLY A 430 -0.59 19.55 -3.00
N LEU A 431 0.52 20.28 -2.95
CA LEU A 431 0.82 21.13 -1.80
C LEU A 431 -0.02 22.40 -1.94
N ASN A 432 -0.81 22.72 -0.91
CA ASN A 432 -1.41 24.05 -0.82
C ASN A 432 -0.37 25.06 -0.33
N LEU A 433 -0.71 26.36 -0.33
CA LEU A 433 0.16 27.43 0.16
C LEU A 433 0.52 27.31 1.65
N THR A 434 -0.19 26.48 2.42
CA THR A 434 0.07 26.21 3.84
C THR A 434 0.97 24.99 4.07
N GLY A 435 1.37 24.28 3.00
CA GLY A 435 2.25 23.11 3.06
C GLY A 435 1.52 21.78 3.35
N ASP A 436 0.19 21.78 3.43
CA ASP A 436 -0.58 20.55 3.62
C ASP A 436 -0.66 19.76 2.32
N ALA A 437 -0.36 18.47 2.43
CA ALA A 437 -0.47 17.53 1.32
C ALA A 437 -1.94 17.17 1.07
N ASN A 438 -2.42 17.48 -0.14
CA ASN A 438 -3.75 17.13 -0.61
C ASN A 438 -3.67 16.10 -1.73
N LEU A 439 -4.65 15.21 -1.84
CA LEU A 439 -4.77 14.35 -3.01
C LEU A 439 -5.39 15.18 -4.16
N ASN A 440 -4.69 15.28 -5.29
CA ASN A 440 -5.13 16.02 -6.48
C ASN A 440 -6.21 15.24 -7.26
N ALA A 441 -7.33 14.98 -6.60
CA ALA A 441 -8.54 14.33 -7.10
C ALA A 441 -9.74 15.20 -6.72
N ALA A 442 -10.89 15.04 -7.40
CA ALA A 442 -12.12 15.63 -6.91
C ALA A 442 -12.76 14.73 -5.85
N PHE A 443 -13.39 15.29 -4.82
CA PHE A 443 -14.15 14.46 -3.89
C PHE A 443 -15.45 13.94 -4.54
N PHE A 444 -16.17 14.84 -5.22
CA PHE A 444 -17.38 14.57 -5.98
C PHE A 444 -17.16 14.77 -7.48
N ASN A 445 -17.96 14.10 -8.31
CA ASN A 445 -17.89 14.25 -9.77
C ASN A 445 -18.13 15.71 -10.19
N GLY A 446 -17.26 16.24 -11.04
CA GLY A 446 -17.29 17.66 -11.47
C GLY A 446 -16.87 18.67 -10.40
N GLY A 447 -16.45 18.20 -9.21
CA GLY A 447 -15.96 19.04 -8.12
C GLY A 447 -14.52 19.54 -8.33
N PRO A 448 -14.05 20.45 -7.45
CA PRO A 448 -12.66 20.89 -7.49
C PRO A 448 -11.70 19.73 -7.18
N ARG A 449 -10.54 19.70 -7.86
CA ARG A 449 -9.50 18.67 -7.69
C ARG A 449 -8.65 18.88 -6.43
N ILE A 450 -9.31 18.87 -5.28
CA ILE A 450 -8.66 18.95 -3.99
C ILE A 450 -9.41 18.06 -3.00
N ILE A 451 -8.74 17.00 -2.55
CA ILE A 451 -9.17 16.22 -1.40
C ILE A 451 -8.19 16.50 -0.28
N THR A 452 -8.68 17.15 0.77
CA THR A 452 -7.89 17.40 1.97
C THR A 452 -8.01 16.24 2.96
N LYS A 453 -7.08 16.19 3.91
CA LYS A 453 -7.12 15.23 5.03
C LYS A 453 -8.42 15.37 5.84
N GLU A 454 -8.90 16.60 6.00
CA GLU A 454 -10.09 16.98 6.75
C GLU A 454 -11.34 16.44 6.06
N MET A 455 -11.40 16.52 4.73
CA MET A 455 -12.49 15.92 3.94
C MET A 455 -12.56 14.41 4.18
N LEU A 456 -11.42 13.72 4.05
CA LEU A 456 -11.37 12.27 4.29
C LEU A 456 -11.74 11.91 5.73
N LYS A 457 -11.24 12.63 6.73
CA LYS A 457 -11.56 12.40 8.14
C LYS A 457 -13.02 12.69 8.46
N GLY A 458 -13.58 13.74 7.87
CA GLY A 458 -14.99 14.12 8.00
C GLY A 458 -15.90 13.03 7.48
N PHE A 459 -15.77 12.65 6.21
CA PHE A 459 -16.58 11.59 5.61
C PHE A 459 -16.32 10.20 6.21
N GLY A 460 -15.11 9.95 6.74
CA GLY A 460 -14.82 8.75 7.52
C GLY A 460 -15.54 8.71 8.88
N THR A 461 -15.99 9.86 9.40
CA THR A 461 -16.73 9.97 10.66
C THR A 461 -18.24 9.93 10.43
N SER A 462 -18.75 10.80 9.55
CA SER A 462 -20.16 10.85 9.14
C SER A 462 -20.34 11.71 7.89
N ASP A 463 -21.45 11.53 7.17
CA ASP A 463 -21.79 12.39 6.03
C ASP A 463 -21.88 13.88 6.42
N GLU A 464 -22.41 14.19 7.61
CA GLU A 464 -22.44 15.55 8.14
C GLU A 464 -21.03 16.11 8.34
N ALA A 465 -20.17 15.37 9.04
CA ALA A 465 -18.80 15.83 9.32
C ALA A 465 -18.03 16.03 8.01
N GLY A 466 -18.29 15.18 7.01
CA GLY A 466 -17.80 15.35 5.65
C GLY A 466 -18.29 16.63 4.99
N LEU A 467 -19.59 16.89 4.96
CA LEU A 467 -20.14 18.13 4.40
C LEU A 467 -19.60 19.37 5.12
N ARG A 468 -19.51 19.34 6.45
CA ARG A 468 -18.92 20.44 7.24
C ARG A 468 -17.47 20.71 6.87
N SER A 469 -16.67 19.67 6.68
CA SER A 469 -15.25 19.82 6.28
C SER A 469 -15.05 20.45 4.90
N ILE A 470 -16.08 20.40 4.04
CA ILE A 470 -16.07 21.09 2.73
C ILE A 470 -16.46 22.57 2.88
N LEU A 471 -17.38 22.85 3.80
CA LEU A 471 -17.97 24.18 3.98
C LEU A 471 -17.13 25.11 4.86
N ASP A 472 -16.50 24.60 5.92
CA ASP A 472 -15.72 25.39 6.87
C ASP A 472 -14.24 25.35 6.53
N LYS A 473 -13.74 26.41 5.89
CA LYS A 473 -12.33 26.51 5.51
C LYS A 473 -11.36 26.93 6.63
N THR A 474 -11.84 27.16 7.86
CA THR A 474 -11.04 27.83 8.90
C THR A 474 -11.09 27.18 10.28
N ASN A 475 -12.14 26.43 10.63
CA ASN A 475 -12.35 25.80 11.95
C ASN A 475 -12.65 24.29 11.87
N TYR A 476 -11.95 23.61 10.95
CA TYR A 476 -12.16 22.23 10.47
C TYR A 476 -12.33 21.08 11.49
N LEU A 477 -12.17 21.29 12.80
CA LEU A 477 -12.24 20.22 13.80
C LEU A 477 -13.02 20.59 15.05
N ASN A 478 -13.74 21.72 15.05
CA ASN A 478 -14.60 22.03 16.18
C ASN A 478 -16.07 21.72 15.86
N PRO A 479 -16.54 20.46 16.05
CA PRO A 479 -17.96 20.14 15.95
C PRO A 479 -18.79 20.87 17.02
N THR A 480 -18.15 21.63 17.92
CA THR A 480 -18.79 22.46 18.93
C THR A 480 -18.94 23.93 18.51
N ALA A 481 -18.73 24.27 17.23
CA ALA A 481 -18.99 25.60 16.67
C ALA A 481 -19.80 25.54 15.34
N PRO A 482 -20.58 26.59 15.01
CA PRO A 482 -21.18 26.76 13.69
C PRO A 482 -20.12 27.05 12.61
N ILE A 483 -20.47 26.82 11.34
CA ILE A 483 -19.60 27.02 10.18
C ILE A 483 -19.32 28.52 9.97
N TYR A 484 -20.33 29.35 10.19
CA TYR A 484 -20.25 30.80 10.06
C TYR A 484 -20.17 31.47 11.43
N GLN A 485 -20.69 32.68 11.56
CA GLN A 485 -20.77 33.37 12.84
C GLN A 485 -21.69 32.61 13.81
N ASP A 486 -21.24 32.45 15.05
CA ASP A 486 -22.10 31.91 16.10
C ASP A 486 -23.17 32.92 16.48
N LEU A 487 -24.37 32.71 15.94
CA LEU A 487 -25.58 33.46 16.26
C LEU A 487 -26.45 32.70 17.26
N THR A 488 -25.96 31.62 17.87
CA THR A 488 -26.79 30.72 18.66
C THR A 488 -27.40 31.43 19.86
N THR A 489 -26.62 32.28 20.54
CA THR A 489 -27.08 33.00 21.73
C THR A 489 -28.17 34.01 21.37
N GLU A 490 -27.93 34.81 20.33
CA GLU A 490 -28.84 35.84 19.83
C GLU A 490 -30.11 35.22 19.26
N MET A 491 -29.98 34.16 18.48
CA MET A 491 -31.09 33.40 17.91
C MET A 491 -31.96 32.79 19.02
N LEU A 492 -31.37 32.14 20.02
CA LEU A 492 -32.12 31.58 21.15
C LEU A 492 -32.77 32.69 21.98
N HIS A 493 -32.11 33.84 22.14
CA HIS A 493 -32.70 35.01 22.80
C HIS A 493 -33.93 35.51 22.04
N VAL A 494 -33.85 35.66 20.72
CA VAL A 494 -35.00 36.04 19.87
C VAL A 494 -36.13 35.02 20.00
N LEU A 495 -35.84 33.72 19.96
CA LEU A 495 -36.87 32.68 20.08
C LEU A 495 -37.55 32.64 21.44
N ARG A 496 -36.82 32.92 22.53
CA ARG A 496 -37.43 33.02 23.87
C ARG A 496 -38.48 34.14 23.94
N HIS A 497 -38.30 35.22 23.17
CA HIS A 497 -39.24 36.33 23.12
C HIS A 497 -40.38 36.09 22.13
N MET A 498 -40.06 35.58 20.94
CA MET A 498 -41.03 35.46 19.86
C MET A 498 -41.83 34.16 19.86
N ASN A 499 -41.19 33.04 20.17
CA ASN A 499 -41.75 31.69 20.04
C ASN A 499 -41.34 30.79 21.22
N PRO A 500 -41.58 31.16 22.49
CA PRO A 500 -41.10 30.38 23.63
C PRO A 500 -41.64 28.94 23.67
N THR A 501 -42.83 28.70 23.10
CA THR A 501 -43.46 27.38 23.03
C THR A 501 -42.67 26.36 22.23
N THR A 502 -41.94 26.77 21.19
CA THR A 502 -41.09 25.87 20.39
C THR A 502 -39.82 25.45 21.14
N LEU A 503 -39.44 26.17 22.20
CA LEU A 503 -38.27 25.87 23.04
C LEU A 503 -38.59 24.96 24.24
N VAL A 504 -39.87 24.79 24.59
CA VAL A 504 -40.32 23.98 25.73
C VAL A 504 -39.88 22.51 25.62
N PRO A 505 -40.01 21.82 24.46
CA PRO A 505 -39.58 20.42 24.34
C PRO A 505 -38.09 20.21 24.64
N PHE A 506 -37.29 21.25 24.47
CA PHE A 506 -35.84 21.20 24.59
C PHE A 506 -35.31 21.80 25.90
N SER A 507 -36.20 22.27 26.79
CA SER A 507 -35.83 22.98 28.02
C SER A 507 -34.95 24.22 27.80
N LEU A 508 -35.16 24.96 26.71
CA LEU A 508 -34.33 26.12 26.34
C LEU A 508 -34.90 27.48 26.75
N VAL A 509 -36.04 27.51 27.45
CA VAL A 509 -36.73 28.75 27.86
C VAL A 509 -35.89 29.59 28.82
N THR A 510 -35.17 28.97 29.78
CA THR A 510 -34.53 29.67 30.91
C THR A 510 -33.00 29.63 30.91
N SER A 511 -32.37 29.55 29.73
CA SER A 511 -30.91 29.33 29.56
C SER A 511 -30.45 27.94 30.01
N ARG A 512 -29.99 27.13 29.07
CA ARG A 512 -29.36 25.82 29.31
C ARG A 512 -28.26 25.59 28.30
N SER A 513 -27.21 24.87 28.70
CA SER A 513 -26.13 24.50 27.79
C SER A 513 -26.63 23.55 26.70
N LEU A 514 -26.18 23.80 25.47
CA LEU A 514 -26.36 22.89 24.36
C LEU A 514 -25.25 21.82 24.42
N SER A 515 -25.56 20.57 24.07
CA SER A 515 -24.55 19.51 23.95
C SER A 515 -24.92 18.47 22.89
N GLY A 516 -23.90 17.74 22.42
CA GLY A 516 -24.05 16.59 21.50
C GLY A 516 -24.74 16.95 20.18
N ASN A 517 -25.47 15.98 19.62
CA ASN A 517 -26.18 16.13 18.33
C ASN A 517 -27.19 17.29 18.35
N PHE A 518 -27.77 17.62 19.51
CA PHE A 518 -28.73 18.72 19.61
C PHE A 518 -28.05 20.08 19.44
N GLN A 519 -26.84 20.24 19.99
CA GLN A 519 -26.02 21.43 19.74
C GLN A 519 -25.68 21.57 18.25
N GLN A 520 -25.29 20.48 17.60
CA GLN A 520 -24.98 20.46 16.17
C GLN A 520 -26.19 20.83 15.29
N PHE A 521 -27.39 20.36 15.66
CA PHE A 521 -28.63 20.72 15.00
C PHE A 521 -28.91 22.23 15.09
N ILE A 522 -28.74 22.81 16.29
CA ILE A 522 -28.88 24.25 16.51
C ILE A 522 -27.86 25.05 15.68
N PHE A 523 -26.61 24.58 15.61
CA PHE A 523 -25.59 25.21 14.78
C PHE A 523 -25.91 25.15 13.29
N ALA A 524 -26.39 24.02 12.76
CA ALA A 524 -26.82 23.93 11.37
C ALA A 524 -27.97 24.91 11.07
N CYS A 525 -28.94 25.05 11.97
CA CYS A 525 -30.02 26.02 11.84
C CYS A 525 -29.52 27.48 11.92
N SER A 526 -28.55 27.76 12.80
CA SER A 526 -27.87 29.06 12.89
C SER A 526 -27.12 29.41 11.61
N ASP A 527 -26.40 28.44 11.02
CA ASP A 527 -25.71 28.61 9.75
C ASP A 527 -26.71 28.90 8.61
N MET A 528 -27.86 28.22 8.57
CA MET A 528 -28.92 28.51 7.59
C MET A 528 -29.44 29.96 7.73
N LEU A 529 -29.62 30.42 8.97
CA LEU A 529 -30.03 31.79 9.26
C LEU A 529 -28.98 32.80 8.78
N TYR A 530 -27.71 32.54 9.06
CA TYR A 530 -26.59 33.36 8.60
C TYR A 530 -26.54 33.43 7.07
N VAL A 531 -26.60 32.28 6.38
CA VAL A 531 -26.57 32.21 4.91
C VAL A 531 -27.73 32.94 4.26
N ARG A 532 -28.87 33.04 4.93
CA ARG A 532 -29.97 33.86 4.41
C ARG A 532 -29.69 35.36 4.52
N GLN A 533 -29.08 35.79 5.60
CA GLN A 533 -29.07 37.20 6.00
C GLN A 533 -27.76 37.92 5.68
N ALA A 534 -26.63 37.22 5.73
CA ALA A 534 -25.31 37.80 5.60
C ALA A 534 -24.85 37.96 4.14
N THR A 535 -23.99 38.95 3.91
CA THR A 535 -23.21 39.06 2.67
C THR A 535 -22.06 38.06 2.72
N ILE A 536 -22.24 36.91 2.08
CA ILE A 536 -21.20 35.90 1.92
C ILE A 536 -20.41 36.21 0.67
N THR A 537 -19.08 36.23 0.78
CA THR A 537 -18.18 36.40 -0.37
C THR A 537 -17.40 35.11 -0.66
N ALA A 538 -17.16 34.85 -1.93
CA ALA A 538 -16.26 33.82 -2.43
C ALA A 538 -15.22 34.51 -3.31
N ASN A 539 -13.93 34.34 -2.98
CA ASN A 539 -12.82 35.01 -3.66
C ASN A 539 -12.98 36.53 -3.74
N GLY A 540 -13.48 37.15 -2.67
CA GLY A 540 -13.70 38.60 -2.57
C GLY A 540 -14.97 39.13 -3.26
N ALA A 541 -15.70 38.30 -4.01
CA ALA A 541 -16.96 38.69 -4.65
C ALA A 541 -18.17 38.11 -3.91
N PRO A 542 -19.31 38.83 -3.78
CA PRO A 542 -20.54 38.25 -3.23
C PRO A 542 -20.99 37.00 -3.98
N ILE A 543 -21.44 35.97 -3.25
CA ILE A 543 -21.98 34.76 -3.89
C ILE A 543 -23.30 35.07 -4.62
N THR A 544 -23.52 34.38 -5.74
CA THR A 544 -24.76 34.47 -6.51
C THR A 544 -25.95 33.87 -5.73
N ASN A 545 -27.18 34.21 -6.13
CA ASN A 545 -28.40 33.62 -5.55
C ASN A 545 -28.44 32.09 -5.72
N ALA A 546 -27.95 31.58 -6.87
CA ALA A 546 -27.87 30.14 -7.10
C ALA A 546 -26.92 29.46 -6.11
N GLN A 547 -25.71 30.01 -5.91
CA GLN A 547 -24.76 29.50 -4.92
C GLN A 547 -25.33 29.57 -3.50
N ARG A 548 -26.02 30.66 -3.15
CA ARG A 548 -26.69 30.83 -1.86
C ARG A 548 -27.76 29.76 -1.65
N ASN A 549 -28.59 29.49 -2.65
CA ASN A 549 -29.61 28.45 -2.58
C ASN A 549 -28.99 27.05 -2.43
N ASN A 550 -27.92 26.76 -3.16
CA ASN A 550 -27.20 25.49 -3.02
C ASN A 550 -26.63 25.31 -1.61
N LEU A 551 -26.03 26.35 -1.04
CA LEU A 551 -25.51 26.34 0.32
C LEU A 551 -26.62 26.12 1.35
N ARG A 552 -27.77 26.79 1.18
CA ARG A 552 -28.95 26.57 2.02
C ARG A 552 -29.43 25.13 1.95
N ASN A 553 -29.56 24.56 0.74
CA ASN A 553 -29.98 23.18 0.57
C ASN A 553 -28.99 22.20 1.23
N ALA A 554 -27.69 22.46 1.16
CA ALA A 554 -26.68 21.61 1.80
C ALA A 554 -26.78 21.65 3.35
N LEU A 555 -26.98 22.84 3.92
CA LEU A 555 -27.19 23.01 5.36
C LEU A 555 -28.52 22.41 5.82
N ASP A 556 -29.56 22.50 5.00
CA ASP A 556 -30.88 21.90 5.24
C ASP A 556 -30.77 20.37 5.31
N MET A 557 -30.11 19.75 4.32
CA MET A 557 -29.81 18.31 4.33
C MET A 557 -28.97 17.90 5.54
N THR A 558 -28.04 18.77 5.98
CA THR A 558 -27.22 18.53 7.17
C THR A 558 -28.09 18.54 8.43
N ALA A 559 -28.96 19.54 8.58
CA ALA A 559 -29.91 19.63 9.68
C ALA A 559 -30.85 18.41 9.71
N ASP A 560 -31.35 17.97 8.56
CA ASP A 560 -32.25 16.80 8.45
C ASP A 560 -31.57 15.49 8.87
N LYS A 561 -30.30 15.31 8.51
CA LYS A 561 -29.51 14.15 8.96
C LYS A 561 -29.29 14.16 10.47
N ILE A 562 -28.96 15.32 11.06
CA ILE A 562 -28.81 15.44 12.51
C ILE A 562 -30.16 15.21 13.22
N GLN A 563 -31.23 15.75 12.65
CA GLN A 563 -32.61 15.56 13.12
C GLN A 563 -32.97 14.08 13.18
N ALA A 564 -32.65 13.30 12.13
CA ALA A 564 -32.85 11.85 12.14
C ALA A 564 -32.11 11.14 13.29
N CYS A 565 -30.93 11.64 13.71
CA CYS A 565 -30.18 11.13 14.86
C CYS A 565 -30.78 11.55 16.22
N LEU A 566 -31.65 12.56 16.26
CA LEU A 566 -32.30 13.09 17.46
C LEU A 566 -33.72 12.55 17.67
N VAL A 567 -34.41 12.16 16.59
CA VAL A 567 -35.78 11.62 16.66
C VAL A 567 -35.80 10.40 17.58
N ASN A 568 -36.73 10.40 18.53
CA ASN A 568 -36.90 9.35 19.54
C ASN A 568 -35.68 9.16 20.46
N LYS A 569 -34.80 10.17 20.57
CA LYS A 569 -33.67 10.19 21.52
C LYS A 569 -33.90 11.23 22.61
N PRO A 570 -33.33 11.01 23.81
CA PRO A 570 -33.42 11.99 24.88
C PRO A 570 -32.57 13.22 24.57
N VAL A 571 -33.20 14.40 24.55
CA VAL A 571 -32.57 15.71 24.58
C VAL A 571 -32.96 16.36 25.91
N ASN A 572 -31.96 16.66 26.76
CA ASN A 572 -32.21 17.22 28.09
C ASN A 572 -33.18 16.38 28.95
N SER A 573 -33.10 15.05 28.84
CA SER A 573 -33.95 14.05 29.54
C SER A 573 -35.37 13.90 29.01
N ARG A 574 -35.74 14.56 27.89
CA ARG A 574 -37.03 14.37 27.21
C ARG A 574 -36.81 13.77 25.83
N ILE A 575 -37.64 12.79 25.47
CA ILE A 575 -37.65 12.24 24.11
C ILE A 575 -38.29 13.28 23.18
N VAL A 576 -37.56 13.67 22.14
CA VAL A 576 -38.03 14.64 21.14
C VAL A 576 -38.60 13.95 19.90
N THR A 577 -39.65 14.52 19.34
CA THR A 577 -40.32 14.04 18.13
C THR A 577 -39.81 14.76 16.88
N ASN A 578 -40.03 14.16 15.71
CA ASN A 578 -39.70 14.80 14.44
C ASN A 578 -40.42 16.14 14.25
N LEU A 579 -41.70 16.21 14.63
CA LEU A 579 -42.51 17.43 14.52
C LEU A 579 -41.97 18.56 15.41
N GLU A 580 -41.49 18.25 16.62
CA GLU A 580 -40.90 19.27 17.52
C GLU A 580 -39.58 19.83 16.97
N LEU A 581 -38.73 18.98 16.38
CA LEU A 581 -37.49 19.41 15.72
C LEU A 581 -37.78 20.26 14.48
N GLU A 582 -38.76 19.85 13.66
CA GLU A 582 -39.20 20.60 12.48
C GLU A 582 -39.78 21.98 12.85
N ASN A 583 -40.61 22.03 13.90
CA ASN A 583 -41.16 23.28 14.41
C ASN A 583 -40.05 24.23 14.91
N LEU A 584 -39.02 23.69 15.56
CA LEU A 584 -37.88 24.49 15.99
C LEU A 584 -37.07 25.02 14.80
N LYS A 585 -36.77 24.16 13.82
CA LYS A 585 -36.10 24.53 12.57
C LYS A 585 -36.85 25.64 11.85
N ASN A 586 -38.16 25.50 11.70
CA ASN A 586 -39.04 26.51 11.07
C ASN A 586 -39.10 27.81 11.87
N ALA A 587 -39.13 27.74 13.20
CA ALA A 587 -39.09 28.93 14.05
C ALA A 587 -37.77 29.70 13.89
N ILE A 588 -36.63 29.01 13.87
CA ILE A 588 -35.32 29.60 13.57
C ILE A 588 -35.31 30.22 12.17
N ALA A 589 -35.81 29.47 11.18
CA ALA A 589 -35.94 29.93 9.82
C ALA A 589 -36.94 31.09 9.67
N SER A 590 -37.76 31.45 10.65
CA SER A 590 -38.62 32.64 10.59
C SER A 590 -37.94 33.95 11.02
N ILE A 591 -36.77 33.87 11.67
CA ILE A 591 -36.09 35.03 12.26
C ILE A 591 -35.53 35.98 11.19
N THR A 592 -35.84 37.26 11.28
CA THR A 592 -35.37 38.32 10.37
C THR A 592 -34.11 39.01 10.90
N PRO A 593 -33.29 39.65 10.03
CA PRO A 593 -32.08 40.37 10.47
C PRO A 593 -32.36 41.46 11.51
N ILE A 594 -33.51 42.15 11.34
CA ILE A 594 -33.98 43.20 12.25
C ILE A 594 -34.20 42.60 13.64
N GLN A 595 -34.88 41.46 13.74
CA GLN A 595 -35.14 40.82 15.03
C GLN A 595 -33.84 40.44 15.76
N ILE A 596 -32.83 39.91 15.06
CA ILE A 596 -31.52 39.63 15.67
C ILE A 596 -30.88 40.92 16.18
N THR A 597 -30.87 41.99 15.38
CA THR A 597 -30.19 43.24 15.75
C THR A 597 -30.86 43.96 16.91
N TYR A 598 -32.20 44.01 16.94
CA TYR A 598 -32.96 44.75 17.93
C TYR A 598 -33.09 44.00 19.26
N LEU A 599 -33.38 42.69 19.22
CA LEU A 599 -33.63 41.91 20.44
C LEU A 599 -32.34 41.39 21.08
N SER A 600 -31.24 41.20 20.33
CA SER A 600 -29.97 40.78 20.95
C SER A 600 -29.25 41.91 21.69
N ARG A 601 -29.51 43.18 21.32
CA ARG A 601 -28.85 44.36 21.88
C ARG A 601 -29.64 45.04 23.00
N THR A 602 -30.88 44.62 23.25
CA THR A 602 -31.66 45.13 24.38
C THR A 602 -31.20 44.40 25.65
N PRO A 603 -30.59 45.07 26.63
CA PRO A 603 -30.24 44.40 27.88
C PRO A 603 -31.52 43.91 28.57
N PRO A 604 -31.48 42.73 29.24
CA PRO A 604 -32.66 42.13 29.86
C PRO A 604 -33.36 43.01 30.91
N ALA A 605 -32.74 44.12 31.32
CA ALA A 605 -33.25 45.07 32.30
C ALA A 605 -34.30 46.07 31.79
N PHE A 606 -34.57 46.17 30.47
CA PHE A 606 -35.54 47.17 30.00
C PHE A 606 -36.99 46.87 30.41
N ASN A 607 -37.32 45.62 30.73
CA ASN A 607 -38.64 45.26 31.26
C ASN A 607 -38.81 45.64 32.76
N ASP A 608 -37.72 45.74 33.53
CA ASP A 608 -37.75 46.15 34.95
C ASP A 608 -37.82 47.68 35.14
N LEU A 609 -37.42 48.48 34.14
CA LEU A 609 -37.48 49.94 34.20
C LEU A 609 -38.89 50.52 33.98
N THR A 610 -39.87 49.70 33.60
CA THR A 610 -41.27 50.14 33.54
C THR A 610 -41.81 50.47 34.94
N SER A 611 -41.31 49.85 36.01
CA SER A 611 -41.83 50.06 37.37
C SER A 611 -41.45 51.43 37.99
N PRO A 612 -40.18 51.90 37.96
CA PRO A 612 -39.83 53.20 38.55
C PRO A 612 -40.31 54.39 37.72
N ILE A 613 -40.34 54.28 36.39
CA ILE A 613 -40.78 55.36 35.50
C ILE A 613 -42.31 55.53 35.55
N LEU A 614 -43.09 54.44 35.56
CA LEU A 614 -44.53 54.54 35.82
C LEU A 614 -44.83 55.01 37.25
N ALA A 615 -44.02 54.62 38.25
CA ALA A 615 -44.16 55.13 39.61
C ALA A 615 -43.84 56.63 39.71
N GLY A 616 -42.84 57.12 38.97
CA GLY A 616 -42.50 58.53 38.87
C GLY A 616 -43.57 59.36 38.16
N LEU A 617 -44.12 58.86 37.05
CA LEU A 617 -45.20 59.51 36.30
C LEU A 617 -46.53 59.53 37.08
N ARG A 618 -46.82 58.50 37.88
CA ARG A 618 -47.98 58.52 38.81
C ARG A 618 -47.83 59.52 39.96
N LYS A 619 -46.59 59.86 40.35
CA LYS A 619 -46.30 60.83 41.41
C LYS A 619 -46.30 62.28 40.92
N ALA A 620 -46.22 62.50 39.61
CA ALA A 620 -46.11 63.82 38.98
C ALA A 620 -47.43 64.38 38.40
N ASN A 621 -48.56 63.68 38.54
CA ASN A 621 -49.84 64.17 38.02
C ASN A 621 -50.49 65.21 38.94
N SER A 622 -50.42 66.47 38.47
CA SER A 622 -51.29 67.60 38.79
C SER A 622 -52.79 67.26 38.55
N PRO A 623 -53.77 67.89 39.25
CA PRO A 623 -55.16 67.43 39.29
C PRO A 623 -56.01 67.61 38.02
N GLU A 624 -55.46 67.98 36.86
CA GLU A 624 -56.26 68.42 35.70
C GLU A 624 -56.32 67.46 34.50
N LEU A 625 -56.07 66.16 34.69
CA LEU A 625 -56.32 65.17 33.63
C LEU A 625 -57.21 64.04 34.13
N THR A 626 -58.39 63.94 33.55
CA THR A 626 -59.37 62.87 33.77
C THR A 626 -58.78 61.48 33.46
N PRO A 627 -59.21 60.42 34.17
CA PRO A 627 -58.59 59.11 34.06
C PRO A 627 -58.93 58.43 32.72
N PHE A 628 -57.89 58.17 31.91
CA PHE A 628 -57.97 57.24 30.79
C PHE A 628 -58.12 55.81 31.32
N SER A 629 -59.30 55.23 31.12
CA SER A 629 -59.58 53.81 31.34
C SER A 629 -59.06 53.01 30.13
N LEU A 630 -57.98 52.25 30.32
CA LEU A 630 -57.52 51.23 29.36
C LEU A 630 -58.34 49.95 29.55
N GLN A 631 -59.32 49.72 28.67
CA GLN A 631 -59.82 48.37 28.42
C GLN A 631 -58.91 47.68 27.40
N SER A 632 -58.69 46.38 27.62
CA SER A 632 -57.83 45.50 26.85
C SER A 632 -58.21 45.44 25.37
N GLY A 633 -57.35 45.98 24.50
CA GLY A 633 -57.43 45.79 23.05
C GLY A 633 -56.74 46.88 22.27
N SER A 634 -55.60 46.55 21.64
CA SER A 634 -54.77 47.36 20.74
C SER A 634 -54.11 48.62 21.35
N VAL A 635 -52.78 48.67 21.25
CA VAL A 635 -51.99 49.90 21.48
C VAL A 635 -52.29 50.85 20.29
N PRO A 636 -52.71 52.11 20.52
CA PRO A 636 -52.93 53.05 19.43
C PRO A 636 -51.61 53.36 18.71
N GLN A 637 -51.66 53.52 17.37
CA GLN A 637 -50.51 53.91 16.53
C GLN A 637 -49.76 55.16 17.03
N SER A 638 -50.42 56.04 17.78
CA SER A 638 -49.80 57.22 18.41
C SER A 638 -48.79 56.87 19.51
N MET A 639 -48.94 55.73 20.18
CA MET A 639 -48.04 55.27 21.23
C MET A 639 -46.82 54.55 20.64
N GLU A 640 -47.00 53.86 19.51
CA GLU A 640 -45.92 53.27 18.71
C GLU A 640 -45.04 54.35 18.06
N ALA A 641 -45.66 55.43 17.57
CA ALA A 641 -44.96 56.63 17.10
C ALA A 641 -44.19 57.34 18.23
N PHE A 642 -44.78 57.42 19.44
CA PHE A 642 -44.10 57.98 20.61
C PHE A 642 -42.88 57.14 21.03
N PHE A 643 -43.00 55.81 21.02
CA PHE A 643 -41.86 54.92 21.29
C PHE A 643 -40.78 55.02 20.22
N HIS A 644 -41.12 55.15 18.94
CA HIS A 644 -40.14 55.39 17.86
C HIS A 644 -39.41 56.73 18.00
N VAL A 645 -40.11 57.80 18.40
CA VAL A 645 -39.51 59.12 18.64
C VAL A 645 -38.62 59.10 19.88
N CYS A 646 -39.07 58.52 21.00
CA CYS A 646 -38.27 58.44 22.23
C CYS A 646 -37.04 57.53 22.07
N SER A 647 -37.16 56.41 21.36
CA SER A 647 -36.01 55.53 21.08
C SER A 647 -35.02 56.14 20.08
N GLY A 648 -35.49 56.92 19.11
CA GLY A 648 -34.64 57.73 18.22
C GLY A 648 -33.86 58.82 18.97
N ILE A 649 -34.51 59.53 19.90
CA ILE A 649 -33.87 60.59 20.70
C ILE A 649 -32.79 60.02 21.63
N VAL A 650 -33.05 58.88 22.28
CA VAL A 650 -32.04 58.22 23.13
C VAL A 650 -30.84 57.73 22.29
N TYR A 651 -31.07 57.23 21.07
CA TYR A 651 -30.00 56.76 20.17
C TYR A 651 -29.05 57.88 19.72
N VAL A 652 -29.55 59.11 19.54
CA VAL A 652 -28.74 60.28 19.14
C VAL A 652 -27.86 60.79 20.29
N THR A 653 -28.25 60.58 21.55
CA THR A 653 -27.51 61.11 22.72
C THR A 653 -26.27 60.31 23.13
N HIS A 654 -26.03 59.12 22.59
CA HIS A 654 -24.92 58.23 23.02
C HIS A 654 -23.86 57.96 21.95
N ILE A 655 -24.01 58.55 20.76
CA ILE A 655 -23.01 58.47 19.67
C ILE A 655 -22.48 59.89 19.43
N PRO A 656 -21.15 60.13 19.46
CA PRO A 656 -20.60 61.42 19.10
C PRO A 656 -21.08 61.81 17.69
N VAL A 657 -21.68 63.00 17.53
CA VAL A 657 -22.20 63.49 16.24
C VAL A 657 -21.13 63.50 15.13
N ASN A 658 -19.85 63.40 15.50
CA ASN A 658 -18.71 63.28 14.58
C ASN A 658 -18.62 61.94 13.84
N ASP A 659 -19.26 60.89 14.34
CA ASP A 659 -19.16 59.53 13.77
C ASP A 659 -20.29 59.21 12.78
N PHE A 660 -21.20 60.17 12.55
CA PHE A 660 -22.25 60.01 11.54
C PHE A 660 -21.72 60.31 10.14
N LEU A 661 -22.09 59.44 9.20
CA LEU A 661 -21.86 59.60 7.77
C LEU A 661 -23.19 59.81 7.06
N PHE A 662 -23.24 60.76 6.13
CA PHE A 662 -24.36 60.93 5.21
C PHE A 662 -23.88 60.56 3.81
N ASN A 663 -24.48 59.52 3.21
CA ASN A 663 -24.02 58.91 1.96
C ASN A 663 -22.50 58.59 1.95
N GLY A 664 -21.99 58.05 3.06
CA GLY A 664 -20.60 57.61 3.18
C GLY A 664 -19.57 58.73 3.42
N SER A 665 -19.99 59.99 3.58
CA SER A 665 -19.10 61.12 3.89
C SER A 665 -19.38 61.72 5.27
N PRO A 666 -18.37 62.25 5.98
CA PRO A 666 -18.56 62.93 7.26
C PRO A 666 -19.55 64.10 7.14
N LEU A 667 -20.41 64.27 8.13
CA LEU A 667 -21.38 65.37 8.15
C LEU A 667 -20.69 66.75 8.11
N THR A 668 -21.28 67.68 7.36
CA THR A 668 -20.88 69.09 7.39
C THR A 668 -21.26 69.75 8.72
N ALA A 669 -20.58 70.85 9.09
CA ALA A 669 -20.88 71.56 10.34
C ALA A 669 -22.35 72.00 10.47
N GLY A 670 -23.01 72.35 9.36
CA GLY A 670 -24.44 72.69 9.33
C GLY A 670 -25.36 71.51 9.61
N GLN A 671 -25.04 70.33 9.06
CA GLN A 671 -25.80 69.10 9.30
C GLN A 671 -25.61 68.57 10.73
N LYS A 672 -24.39 68.68 11.27
CA LYS A 672 -24.12 68.36 12.68
C LYS A 672 -24.98 69.20 13.60
N LYS A 673 -25.04 70.52 13.36
CA LYS A 673 -25.84 71.46 14.16
C LYS A 673 -27.35 71.19 14.10
N GLY A 674 -27.86 70.68 12.97
CA GLY A 674 -29.26 70.29 12.81
C GLY A 674 -29.66 68.93 13.39
N ILE A 675 -28.69 68.07 13.75
CA ILE A 675 -28.92 66.79 14.43
C ILE A 675 -28.82 66.95 15.96
N THR A 676 -27.99 67.90 16.43
CA THR A 676 -27.84 68.18 17.86
C THR A 676 -28.98 69.01 18.46
N GLY A 677 -29.66 69.84 17.66
CA GLY A 677 -30.83 70.63 18.08
C GLY A 677 -32.11 69.91 17.72
#